data_AF-A0A1M7QM40-F1
#
_entry.id   AF-A0A1M7QM40-F1
#
_cell.length_a   1.000
_cell.length_b   1.000
_cell.length_c   1.000
_cell.angle_alpha   90.00
_cell.angle_beta   90.00
_cell.angle_gamma   90.00
#
_symmetry.space_group_name_H-M   'P 1'
#
loop_
_entity.id
_entity.type
_entity.pdbx_description
1 polymer ?
#
loop_
_entity_poly.entity_id
_entity_poly.type
_entity_poly.pdbx_seq_one_letter_code
_entity_poly.pdbx_strand_id
1 'polypeptide(L)'
;MVGAIYLLVMSVLLYNPDRKDKQEFISEFVIRTEIFEEIFKDIKSGKMTTPEQHYLLLGQRGAGKTTMLLRLKYAVEDDPKLSKWLIPVIFSEEQYNVGELGDLWERIAEYLEDYHGITGITDEMEPFIQQDNYEEALFRTLIKHLDQHKKKIVLLIDNIGQLLAKFEELEVRRVREILQTIPHLRLIAGSPVVLESVLDYQQPLFEFFKMIQLKGLTNEESIALLRQLAVVHHEEEKIERIIKNTPERISTLRTLSGGVPRTMSLLFQIFVDDEHGSALSDLEKVLDAVTPLYKHRMDDLPPQQQKIVDAVALHWEAISVKDLTKQVRLDSKLISAQLRQLEKNQVIEKRATNTKNHIYLLRERFFNIWYLMRYGRKQDRNRVVWLVKFLESWCDKSEIEKRIQDYIDKAKNGLLDKHTFEVYGQVYTFFQDIDAETKYQLKESIPGHIAQNISITESDFLFLLDKAINKKDYDSFIKIAKSRYDLDITAREKIAYYVNEHSGALRDRILKMMQDELRPFRNTKLKFQAPYLYLALSLSINADALPKSIIYKNPETTELAIKSATRLAHQLANLKELTSYETSLINNIIFALFVGEYYQHAFKIIGMIPLHETDSYLLRILGSYLESNQEEKDFFSKWGTELQEPIQLLAETLLATRQNIKEWQ
;
A
#
# COMPACT_ATOMS: atom_id res chain seq x y z
N MET A 1 -13.56 21.79 -10.03
CA MET A 1 -13.26 21.31 -11.41
C MET A 1 -11.82 21.58 -11.84
N VAL A 2 -11.13 22.61 -11.31
CA VAL A 2 -9.71 22.90 -11.60
C VAL A 2 -8.72 22.08 -10.74
N GLY A 3 -9.14 21.58 -9.57
CA GLY A 3 -8.28 20.78 -8.67
C GLY A 3 -8.05 19.31 -9.08
N ALA A 4 -8.99 18.69 -9.80
CA ALA A 4 -8.88 17.29 -10.22
C ALA A 4 -7.93 17.09 -11.43
N ILE A 5 -7.81 18.11 -12.28
CA ILE A 5 -6.82 18.13 -13.37
C ILE A 5 -5.43 18.46 -12.80
N TYR A 6 -5.35 19.24 -11.71
CA TYR A 6 -4.09 19.58 -11.04
C TYR A 6 -3.42 18.37 -10.37
N LEU A 7 -4.21 17.46 -9.78
CA LEU A 7 -3.72 16.21 -9.15
C LEU A 7 -3.33 15.12 -10.15
N LEU A 8 -3.93 15.10 -11.36
CA LEU A 8 -3.54 14.17 -12.43
C LEU A 8 -2.25 14.61 -13.16
N VAL A 9 -1.84 15.87 -13.00
CA VAL A 9 -0.73 16.50 -13.76
C VAL A 9 0.50 16.81 -12.89
N MET A 10 0.37 16.90 -11.56
CA MET A 10 1.51 16.89 -10.62
C MET A 10 1.74 15.44 -10.15
N SER A 11 2.85 14.74 -10.36
CA SER A 11 4.22 15.13 -10.74
C SER A 11 4.98 13.88 -11.23
N VAL A 12 4.58 13.32 -12.38
CA VAL A 12 5.52 12.51 -13.17
C VAL A 12 5.38 12.95 -14.61
N LEU A 13 6.36 13.72 -15.10
CA LEU A 13 6.54 13.98 -16.53
C LEU A 13 6.88 12.67 -17.26
N LEU A 14 5.89 11.78 -17.39
CA LEU A 14 6.02 10.42 -17.91
C LEU A 14 6.46 10.39 -19.38
N TYR A 15 6.10 11.44 -20.12
CA TYR A 15 6.36 11.59 -21.55
C TYR A 15 7.56 12.51 -21.85
N ASN A 16 7.89 13.43 -20.93
CA ASN A 16 8.98 14.41 -21.10
C ASN A 16 9.89 14.45 -19.86
N PRO A 17 10.62 13.36 -19.56
CA PRO A 17 11.44 13.26 -18.35
C PRO A 17 12.57 14.31 -18.27
N ASP A 18 12.97 14.87 -19.41
CA ASP A 18 13.96 15.93 -19.57
C ASP A 18 13.54 17.28 -18.96
N ARG A 19 12.23 17.47 -18.68
CA ARG A 19 11.72 18.69 -18.04
C ARG A 19 11.74 18.63 -16.51
N LYS A 20 12.14 17.51 -15.91
CA LYS A 20 12.32 17.39 -14.46
C LYS A 20 13.62 18.07 -14.02
N ASP A 21 13.68 18.48 -12.76
CA ASP A 21 14.95 18.89 -12.17
C ASP A 21 15.94 17.70 -12.19
N LYS A 22 17.23 17.99 -12.42
CA LYS A 22 18.26 16.97 -12.55
C LYS A 22 18.40 16.10 -11.30
N GLN A 23 18.36 16.70 -10.11
CA GLN A 23 18.52 15.96 -8.85
C GLN A 23 17.29 15.12 -8.56
N GLU A 24 16.10 15.68 -8.80
CA GLU A 24 14.84 14.95 -8.68
C GLU A 24 14.84 13.72 -9.61
N PHE A 25 15.17 13.91 -10.90
CA PHE A 25 15.26 12.83 -11.88
C PHE A 25 16.23 11.72 -11.46
N ILE A 26 17.43 12.08 -10.98
CA ILE A 26 18.42 11.08 -10.54
C ILE A 26 17.91 10.30 -9.33
N SER A 27 17.24 10.97 -8.37
CA SER A 27 16.71 10.29 -7.19
C SER A 27 15.57 9.32 -7.51
N GLU A 28 14.80 9.61 -8.57
CA GLU A 28 13.75 8.71 -9.07
C GLU A 28 14.26 7.52 -9.90
N PHE A 29 15.52 7.54 -10.34
CA PHE A 29 16.12 6.45 -11.11
C PHE A 29 16.47 5.25 -10.23
N VAL A 30 15.46 4.45 -9.85
CA VAL A 30 15.60 3.33 -8.91
C VAL A 30 15.59 1.94 -9.55
N ILE A 31 15.34 1.86 -10.86
CA ILE A 31 15.30 0.62 -11.65
C ILE A 31 16.38 0.63 -12.72
N ARG A 32 16.73 -0.54 -13.28
CA ARG A 32 17.78 -0.67 -14.31
C ARG A 32 19.18 -0.21 -13.87
N THR A 33 19.40 -0.11 -12.56
CA THR A 33 20.66 0.40 -11.99
C THR A 33 21.85 -0.46 -12.40
N GLU A 34 21.70 -1.78 -12.45
CA GLU A 34 22.77 -2.69 -12.91
C GLU A 34 23.19 -2.42 -14.37
N ILE A 35 22.22 -2.22 -15.26
CA ILE A 35 22.47 -1.91 -16.68
C ILE A 35 23.12 -0.53 -16.81
N PHE A 36 22.64 0.45 -16.05
CA PHE A 36 23.25 1.77 -15.99
C PHE A 36 24.72 1.68 -15.56
N GLU A 37 25.01 0.98 -14.47
CA GLU A 37 26.37 0.82 -13.94
C GLU A 37 27.27 0.08 -14.92
N GLU A 38 26.77 -0.95 -15.62
CA GLU A 38 27.55 -1.65 -16.66
C GLU A 38 28.00 -0.68 -17.77
N ILE A 39 27.05 0.06 -18.34
CA ILE A 39 27.33 0.99 -19.44
C ILE A 39 28.20 2.14 -18.95
N PHE A 40 27.88 2.73 -17.79
CA PHE A 40 28.61 3.87 -17.27
C PHE A 40 30.04 3.52 -16.84
N LYS A 41 30.26 2.32 -16.27
CA LYS A 41 31.60 1.81 -15.99
C LYS A 41 32.43 1.71 -17.27
N ASP A 42 31.84 1.24 -18.36
CA ASP A 42 32.50 1.12 -19.65
C ASP A 42 32.79 2.50 -20.29
N ILE A 43 31.90 3.48 -20.14
CA ILE A 43 32.17 4.89 -20.49
C ILE A 43 33.36 5.42 -19.68
N LYS A 44 33.38 5.14 -18.37
CA LYS A 44 34.40 5.65 -17.45
C LYS A 44 35.78 5.05 -17.67
N SER A 45 35.86 3.77 -18.08
CA SER A 45 37.12 3.13 -18.41
C SER A 45 37.65 3.48 -19.81
N GLY A 46 36.74 3.85 -20.73
CA GLY A 46 37.09 4.23 -22.09
C GLY A 46 37.90 5.52 -22.15
N LYS A 47 38.99 5.50 -22.92
CA LYS A 47 39.81 6.70 -23.19
C LYS A 47 39.53 7.29 -24.56
N MET A 48 38.79 6.58 -25.42
CA MET A 48 38.51 7.00 -26.79
C MET A 48 39.81 7.36 -27.55
N THR A 49 40.86 6.57 -27.35
CA THR A 49 42.09 6.61 -28.17
C THR A 49 41.92 5.81 -29.46
N THR A 50 41.08 4.78 -29.40
CA THR A 50 40.56 4.02 -30.52
C THR A 50 39.03 4.05 -30.44
N PRO A 51 38.32 3.76 -31.53
CA PRO A 51 36.86 3.62 -31.51
C PRO A 51 36.40 2.65 -30.42
N GLU A 52 35.39 3.07 -29.65
CA GLU A 52 34.87 2.34 -28.50
C GLU A 52 33.63 1.52 -28.88
N GLN A 53 33.26 0.54 -28.05
CA GLN A 53 32.04 -0.23 -28.26
C GLN A 53 30.78 0.66 -28.19
N HIS A 54 29.95 0.58 -29.23
CA HIS A 54 28.64 1.22 -29.31
C HIS A 54 27.54 0.32 -28.72
N TYR A 55 26.51 0.95 -28.14
CA TYR A 55 25.43 0.26 -27.45
C TYR A 55 24.07 0.52 -28.12
N LEU A 56 23.23 -0.52 -28.15
CA LEU A 56 21.85 -0.42 -28.58
C LEU A 56 20.91 -0.96 -27.49
N LEU A 57 20.16 -0.06 -26.87
CA LEU A 57 19.12 -0.35 -25.90
C LEU A 57 17.83 -0.74 -26.64
N LEU A 58 17.52 -2.03 -26.61
CA LEU A 58 16.33 -2.60 -27.24
C LEU A 58 15.21 -2.79 -26.23
N GLY A 59 14.06 -2.20 -26.47
CA GLY A 59 12.89 -2.46 -25.65
C GLY A 59 11.71 -1.62 -26.09
N GLN A 60 10.50 -2.16 -25.93
CA GLN A 60 9.26 -1.48 -26.31
C GLN A 60 9.12 -0.05 -25.72
N ARG A 61 8.22 0.76 -26.29
CA ARG A 61 7.88 2.08 -25.73
C ARG A 61 7.46 1.95 -24.26
N GLY A 62 7.96 2.87 -23.42
CA GLY A 62 7.75 2.85 -21.97
C GLY A 62 8.74 1.97 -21.17
N ALA A 63 9.70 1.31 -21.82
CA ALA A 63 10.71 0.45 -21.14
C ALA A 63 11.81 1.21 -20.37
N GLY A 64 11.87 2.54 -20.46
CA GLY A 64 12.87 3.37 -19.80
C GLY A 64 14.12 3.69 -20.62
N LYS A 65 14.08 3.58 -21.96
CA LYS A 65 15.23 3.89 -22.85
C LYS A 65 15.65 5.36 -22.75
N THR A 66 14.73 6.29 -22.98
CA THR A 66 14.94 7.73 -22.85
C THR A 66 15.49 8.09 -21.48
N THR A 67 14.90 7.51 -20.43
CA THR A 67 15.34 7.67 -19.04
C THR A 67 16.78 7.19 -18.83
N MET A 68 17.15 6.04 -19.39
CA MET A 68 18.52 5.52 -19.33
C MET A 68 19.52 6.45 -20.03
N LEU A 69 19.20 6.92 -21.24
CA LEU A 69 20.04 7.86 -21.99
C LEU A 69 20.24 9.16 -21.20
N LEU A 70 19.17 9.73 -20.66
CA LEU A 70 19.24 10.94 -19.85
C LEU A 70 20.05 10.74 -18.56
N ARG A 71 19.89 9.59 -17.88
CA ARG A 71 20.68 9.25 -16.69
C ARG A 71 22.17 9.14 -17.00
N LEU A 72 22.54 8.58 -18.16
CA LEU A 72 23.92 8.51 -18.65
C LEU A 72 24.48 9.89 -18.98
N LYS A 73 23.69 10.77 -19.63
CA LYS A 73 24.06 12.18 -19.86
C LYS A 73 24.48 12.84 -18.55
N TYR A 74 23.60 12.81 -17.56
CA TYR A 74 23.87 13.42 -16.26
C TYR A 74 25.07 12.80 -15.54
N ALA A 75 25.25 11.48 -15.63
CA ALA A 75 26.41 10.80 -15.04
C ALA A 75 27.74 11.27 -15.65
N VAL A 76 27.79 11.53 -16.96
CA VAL A 76 28.98 12.04 -17.64
C VAL A 76 29.26 13.49 -17.27
N GLU A 77 28.22 14.33 -17.19
CA GLU A 77 28.34 15.73 -16.74
C GLU A 77 28.81 15.83 -15.29
N ASP A 78 28.30 14.97 -14.40
CA ASP A 78 28.59 15.02 -12.97
C ASP A 78 29.95 14.41 -12.60
N ASP A 79 30.54 13.57 -13.46
CA ASP A 79 31.86 13.01 -13.20
C ASP A 79 32.96 14.06 -13.48
N PRO A 80 33.73 14.50 -12.47
CA PRO A 80 34.71 15.59 -12.62
C PRO A 80 35.90 15.26 -13.53
N LYS A 81 36.09 13.97 -13.87
CA LYS A 81 37.15 13.54 -14.79
C LYS A 81 36.62 13.45 -16.21
N LEU A 82 35.43 12.90 -16.41
CA LEU A 82 34.83 12.73 -17.74
C LEU A 82 34.41 14.05 -18.36
N SER A 83 33.66 14.89 -17.64
CA SER A 83 33.14 16.18 -18.11
C SER A 83 34.21 17.14 -18.68
N LYS A 84 35.48 16.94 -18.31
CA LYS A 84 36.61 17.73 -18.82
C LYS A 84 36.93 17.47 -20.29
N TRP A 85 36.62 16.29 -20.82
CA TRP A 85 37.00 15.91 -22.19
C TRP A 85 35.87 15.23 -22.98
N LEU A 86 34.89 14.62 -22.30
CA LEU A 86 33.77 13.93 -22.93
C LEU A 86 32.50 14.77 -22.81
N ILE A 87 31.87 15.05 -23.95
CA ILE A 87 30.64 15.83 -24.05
C ILE A 87 29.47 14.89 -24.36
N PRO A 88 28.42 14.84 -23.52
CA PRO A 88 27.21 14.10 -23.83
C PRO A 88 26.25 14.93 -24.69
N VAL A 89 26.08 14.52 -25.94
CA VAL A 89 25.11 15.11 -26.87
C VAL A 89 23.89 14.20 -26.91
N ILE A 90 22.70 14.74 -26.61
CA ILE A 90 21.46 13.97 -26.57
C ILE A 90 20.47 14.44 -27.63
N PHE A 91 19.94 13.49 -28.40
CA PHE A 91 18.84 13.72 -29.33
C PHE A 91 17.58 13.00 -28.85
N SER A 92 16.49 13.76 -28.75
CA SER A 92 15.15 13.25 -28.46
C SER A 92 14.57 12.51 -29.67
N GLU A 93 13.52 11.72 -29.46
CA GLU A 93 12.86 10.92 -30.49
C GLU A 93 12.35 11.75 -31.69
N GLU A 94 12.00 13.02 -31.47
CA GLU A 94 11.44 13.92 -32.49
C GLU A 94 12.52 14.76 -33.21
N GLN A 95 13.36 14.11 -34.02
CA GLN A 95 14.31 14.81 -34.90
C GLN A 95 13.74 15.03 -36.30
N TYR A 96 12.70 15.87 -36.46
CA TYR A 96 12.09 16.13 -37.78
C TYR A 96 13.06 16.78 -38.77
N ASN A 97 14.00 17.58 -38.27
CA ASN A 97 14.92 18.38 -39.07
C ASN A 97 16.15 17.62 -39.57
N VAL A 98 16.34 16.35 -39.15
CA VAL A 98 17.44 15.51 -39.63
C VAL A 98 16.88 14.59 -40.71
N GLY A 99 17.14 14.93 -41.97
CA GLY A 99 16.76 14.17 -43.17
C GLY A 99 17.91 13.36 -43.73
N GLU A 100 19.12 13.89 -43.69
CA GLU A 100 20.36 13.28 -44.20
C GLU A 100 21.49 13.30 -43.16
N LEU A 101 22.61 12.63 -43.45
CA LEU A 101 23.73 12.51 -42.52
C LEU A 101 24.43 13.85 -42.24
N GLY A 102 24.47 14.76 -43.23
CA GLY A 102 24.99 16.12 -43.06
C GLY A 102 24.27 16.88 -41.94
N ASP A 103 22.93 16.84 -41.96
CA ASP A 103 22.08 17.48 -40.93
C ASP A 103 22.40 17.00 -39.51
N LEU A 104 22.80 15.73 -39.36
CA LEU A 104 23.21 15.20 -38.05
C LEU A 104 24.48 15.90 -37.54
N TRP A 105 25.44 16.19 -38.41
CA TRP A 105 26.68 16.88 -38.05
C TRP A 105 26.45 18.34 -37.72
N GLU A 106 25.60 19.04 -38.49
CA GLU A 106 25.18 20.40 -38.17
C GLU A 106 24.48 20.45 -36.81
N ARG A 107 23.56 19.51 -36.56
CA ARG A 107 22.82 19.49 -35.31
C ARG A 107 23.72 19.22 -34.09
N ILE A 108 24.78 18.42 -34.28
CA ILE A 108 25.81 18.26 -33.26
C ILE A 108 26.58 19.56 -33.06
N ALA A 109 26.96 20.26 -34.15
CA ALA A 109 27.65 21.54 -34.07
C ALA A 109 26.84 22.60 -33.32
N GLU A 110 25.55 22.78 -33.67
CA GLU A 110 24.61 23.66 -32.97
C GLU A 110 24.54 23.34 -31.47
N TYR A 111 24.43 22.05 -31.13
CA TYR A 111 24.40 21.62 -29.72
C TYR A 111 25.70 21.97 -28.97
N LEU A 112 26.86 21.85 -29.63
CA LEU A 112 28.15 22.20 -29.02
C LEU A 112 28.29 23.71 -28.80
N GLU A 113 27.75 24.52 -29.70
CA GLU A 113 27.71 25.98 -29.58
C GLU A 113 26.80 26.43 -28.44
N ASP A 114 25.56 25.96 -28.44
CA ASP A 114 24.51 26.37 -27.50
C ASP A 114 24.84 25.98 -26.05
N TYR A 115 25.40 24.79 -25.84
CA TYR A 115 25.51 24.19 -24.50
C TYR A 115 26.95 24.03 -24.00
N HIS A 116 27.95 24.05 -24.89
CA HIS A 116 29.34 23.76 -24.52
C HIS A 116 30.35 24.85 -24.90
N GLY A 117 29.89 25.96 -25.49
CA GLY A 117 30.72 27.14 -25.75
C GLY A 117 31.83 26.91 -26.78
N ILE A 118 31.68 25.92 -27.66
CA ILE A 118 32.58 25.70 -28.79
C ILE A 118 32.04 26.49 -29.98
N THR A 119 32.31 27.80 -30.00
CA THR A 119 31.72 28.76 -30.96
C THR A 119 32.40 28.74 -32.33
N GLY A 120 31.65 28.97 -33.41
CA GLY A 120 32.16 29.21 -34.76
C GLY A 120 32.25 27.94 -35.63
N ILE A 121 31.68 26.83 -35.15
CA ILE A 121 31.59 25.59 -35.92
C ILE A 121 30.57 25.76 -37.05
N THR A 122 29.38 26.30 -36.73
CA THR A 122 28.28 26.47 -37.68
C THR A 122 28.63 27.49 -38.76
N ASP A 123 29.27 28.61 -38.38
CA ASP A 123 29.80 29.61 -39.32
C ASP A 123 30.84 29.02 -40.30
N GLU A 124 31.70 28.09 -39.85
CA GLU A 124 32.66 27.41 -40.72
C GLU A 124 31.99 26.35 -41.61
N MET A 125 30.83 25.83 -41.20
CA MET A 125 30.06 24.82 -41.94
C MET A 125 29.18 25.43 -43.05
N GLU A 126 28.62 26.63 -42.83
CA GLU A 126 27.67 27.29 -43.74
C GLU A 126 28.11 27.33 -45.23
N PRO A 127 29.38 27.61 -45.58
CA PRO A 127 29.81 27.67 -46.98
C PRO A 127 29.80 26.33 -47.72
N PHE A 128 29.72 25.21 -46.99
CA PHE A 128 29.75 23.86 -47.55
C PHE A 128 28.35 23.32 -47.87
N ILE A 129 27.28 23.94 -47.37
CA ILE A 129 25.87 23.50 -47.53
C ILE A 129 25.46 23.31 -49.00
N GLN A 130 26.06 24.06 -49.92
CA GLN A 130 25.74 24.00 -51.35
C GLN A 130 26.73 23.18 -52.19
N GLN A 131 27.66 22.44 -51.58
CA GLN A 131 28.70 21.68 -52.29
C GLN A 131 28.36 20.19 -52.37
N ASP A 132 28.77 19.50 -53.45
CA ASP A 132 28.48 18.08 -53.67
C ASP A 132 29.11 17.14 -52.60
N ASN A 133 30.14 17.60 -51.88
CA ASN A 133 30.82 16.88 -50.79
C ASN A 133 30.44 17.39 -49.40
N TYR A 134 29.25 17.98 -49.28
CA TYR A 134 28.72 18.62 -48.08
C TYR A 134 28.94 17.83 -46.79
N GLU A 135 28.43 16.59 -46.69
CA GLU A 135 28.55 15.76 -45.47
C GLU A 135 29.99 15.60 -45.00
N GLU A 136 30.92 15.31 -45.93
CA GLU A 136 32.31 15.04 -45.59
C GLU A 136 33.01 16.30 -45.10
N ALA A 137 32.70 17.46 -45.71
CA ALA A 137 33.23 18.75 -45.30
C ALA A 137 32.73 19.11 -43.89
N LEU A 138 31.43 18.95 -43.62
CA LEU A 138 30.86 19.17 -42.30
C LEU A 138 31.53 18.28 -41.24
N PHE A 139 31.63 16.98 -41.52
CA PHE A 139 32.24 16.05 -40.59
C PHE A 139 33.70 16.43 -40.29
N ARG A 140 34.48 16.79 -41.30
CA ARG A 140 35.87 17.26 -41.11
C ARG A 140 35.94 18.52 -40.25
N THR A 141 35.05 19.49 -40.45
CA THR A 141 34.98 20.71 -39.65
C THR A 141 34.62 20.41 -38.19
N LEU A 142 33.67 19.50 -37.95
CA LEU A 142 33.32 19.04 -36.61
C LEU A 142 34.52 18.39 -35.91
N ILE A 143 35.21 17.46 -36.56
CA ILE A 143 36.38 16.77 -36.00
C ILE A 143 37.52 17.77 -35.71
N LYS A 144 37.77 18.72 -36.62
CA LYS A 144 38.77 19.78 -36.43
C LYS A 144 38.52 20.56 -35.14
N HIS A 145 37.28 21.01 -34.89
CA HIS A 145 36.92 21.73 -33.67
C HIS A 145 37.03 20.85 -32.42
N LEU A 146 36.59 19.60 -32.49
CA LEU A 146 36.75 18.66 -31.38
C LEU A 146 38.22 18.45 -31.00
N ASP A 147 39.12 18.33 -31.98
CA ASP A 147 40.56 18.19 -31.72
C ASP A 147 41.19 19.47 -31.15
N GLN A 148 40.83 20.65 -31.66
CA GLN A 148 41.30 21.93 -31.13
C GLN A 148 40.95 22.10 -29.65
N HIS A 149 39.72 21.73 -29.27
CA HIS A 149 39.23 21.83 -27.89
C HIS A 149 39.58 20.59 -27.03
N LYS A 150 40.22 19.57 -27.62
CA LYS A 150 40.53 18.27 -27.00
C LYS A 150 39.29 17.61 -26.40
N LYS A 151 38.19 17.65 -27.13
CA LYS A 151 36.89 17.10 -26.75
C LYS A 151 36.55 15.86 -27.58
N LYS A 152 35.71 15.00 -27.00
CA LYS A 152 35.12 13.81 -27.62
C LYS A 152 33.63 13.81 -27.29
N ILE A 153 32.83 13.05 -28.04
CA ILE A 153 31.37 13.04 -27.89
C ILE A 153 30.89 11.63 -27.53
N VAL A 154 30.06 11.54 -26.50
CA VAL A 154 29.14 10.41 -26.33
C VAL A 154 27.78 10.83 -26.86
N LEU A 155 27.36 10.19 -27.96
CA LEU A 155 26.14 10.51 -28.68
C LEU A 155 25.01 9.63 -28.18
N LEU A 156 23.96 10.25 -27.65
CA LEU A 156 22.82 9.61 -27.00
C LEU A 156 21.58 9.83 -27.87
N ILE A 157 21.21 8.84 -28.67
CA ILE A 157 20.10 8.97 -29.64
C ILE A 157 18.91 8.15 -29.15
N ASP A 158 17.79 8.80 -28.85
CA ASP A 158 16.54 8.08 -28.66
C ASP A 158 15.94 7.68 -30.03
N ASN A 159 15.49 6.43 -30.14
CA ASN A 159 14.93 5.85 -31.36
C ASN A 159 15.79 5.99 -32.63
N ILE A 160 17.01 5.42 -32.62
CA ILE A 160 17.92 5.42 -33.79
C ILE A 160 17.31 4.78 -35.05
N GLY A 161 16.33 3.89 -34.89
CA GLY A 161 15.64 3.27 -36.01
C GLY A 161 14.94 4.27 -36.91
N GLN A 162 14.27 5.26 -36.33
CA GLN A 162 13.61 6.31 -37.10
C GLN A 162 14.61 7.23 -37.78
N LEU A 163 15.74 7.52 -37.13
CA LEU A 163 16.80 8.32 -37.73
C LEU A 163 17.39 7.62 -38.97
N LEU A 164 17.82 6.37 -38.81
CA LEU A 164 18.44 5.60 -39.89
C LEU A 164 17.47 5.29 -41.03
N ALA A 165 16.16 5.25 -40.78
CA ALA A 165 15.16 5.01 -41.82
C ALA A 165 15.01 6.17 -42.81
N LYS A 166 15.53 7.37 -42.47
CA LYS A 166 15.54 8.53 -43.36
C LYS A 166 16.77 8.57 -44.26
N PHE A 167 17.87 7.94 -43.82
CA PHE A 167 19.14 7.93 -44.52
C PHE A 167 19.15 6.94 -45.68
N GLU A 168 19.86 7.29 -46.74
CA GLU A 168 20.16 6.37 -47.82
C GLU A 168 21.15 5.27 -47.38
N GLU A 169 21.18 4.14 -48.09
CA GLU A 169 22.05 3.02 -47.72
C GLU A 169 23.54 3.43 -47.68
N LEU A 170 23.97 4.30 -48.60
CA LEU A 170 25.34 4.83 -48.64
C LEU A 170 25.66 5.66 -47.39
N GLU A 171 24.72 6.45 -46.89
CA GLU A 171 24.86 7.22 -45.67
C GLU A 171 24.92 6.32 -44.43
N VAL A 172 24.09 5.26 -44.37
CA VAL A 172 24.16 4.28 -43.28
C VAL A 172 25.51 3.55 -43.28
N ARG A 173 26.06 3.23 -44.45
CA ARG A 173 27.43 2.69 -44.58
C ARG A 173 28.47 3.70 -44.10
N ARG A 174 28.29 4.98 -44.43
CA ARG A 174 29.16 6.07 -43.98
C ARG A 174 29.14 6.24 -42.46
N VAL A 175 27.97 6.18 -41.82
CA VAL A 175 27.83 6.16 -40.36
C VAL A 175 28.62 5.01 -39.75
N ARG A 176 28.48 3.80 -40.30
CA ARG A 176 29.24 2.63 -39.82
C ARG A 176 30.73 2.86 -39.93
N GLU A 177 31.21 3.32 -41.08
CA GLU A 177 32.63 3.62 -41.33
C GLU A 177 33.17 4.60 -40.30
N ILE A 178 32.52 5.78 -40.16
CA ILE A 178 32.91 6.82 -39.23
C ILE A 178 33.04 6.28 -37.80
N LEU A 179 32.01 5.58 -37.33
CA LEU A 179 31.98 5.06 -35.97
C LEU A 179 32.99 3.92 -35.76
N GLN A 180 33.37 3.17 -36.81
CA GLN A 180 34.40 2.12 -36.75
C GLN A 180 35.83 2.64 -36.82
N THR A 181 36.07 3.81 -37.42
CA THR A 181 37.42 4.31 -37.67
C THR A 181 37.80 5.51 -36.81
N ILE A 182 36.83 6.36 -36.46
CA ILE A 182 37.08 7.64 -35.80
C ILE A 182 36.80 7.51 -34.30
N PRO A 183 37.78 7.79 -33.42
CA PRO A 183 37.61 7.63 -31.98
C PRO A 183 36.85 8.80 -31.33
N HIS A 184 36.41 9.80 -32.10
CA HIS A 184 35.78 11.02 -31.57
C HIS A 184 34.36 10.82 -31.10
N LEU A 185 33.68 9.79 -31.61
CA LEU A 185 32.26 9.56 -31.36
C LEU A 185 32.05 8.19 -30.71
N ARG A 186 31.22 8.17 -29.67
CA ARG A 186 30.73 6.93 -29.05
C ARG A 186 29.22 6.96 -29.00
N LEU A 187 28.57 6.10 -29.78
CA LEU A 187 27.12 6.01 -29.86
C LEU A 187 26.50 5.07 -28.81
N ILE A 188 25.50 5.57 -28.09
CA ILE A 188 24.57 4.80 -27.24
C ILE A 188 23.16 5.16 -27.67
N ALA A 189 22.45 4.20 -28.24
CA ALA A 189 21.17 4.45 -28.89
C ALA A 189 20.03 3.64 -28.28
N GLY A 190 18.81 4.18 -28.30
CA GLY A 190 17.58 3.45 -28.01
C GLY A 190 16.86 3.02 -29.28
N SER A 191 16.17 1.87 -29.26
CA SER A 191 15.20 1.51 -30.30
C SER A 191 13.99 0.75 -29.73
N PRO A 192 12.75 1.09 -30.15
CA PRO A 192 11.54 0.38 -29.71
C PRO A 192 11.42 -1.03 -30.30
N VAL A 193 11.97 -1.23 -31.49
CA VAL A 193 11.94 -2.48 -32.25
C VAL A 193 13.34 -2.88 -32.68
N VAL A 194 13.55 -4.15 -32.96
CA VAL A 194 14.82 -4.60 -33.54
C VAL A 194 14.90 -4.16 -35.00
N LEU A 195 15.99 -3.48 -35.35
CA LEU A 195 16.23 -2.95 -36.70
C LEU A 195 16.62 -4.07 -37.65
N GLU A 196 16.04 -4.07 -38.85
CA GLU A 196 16.45 -5.00 -39.92
C GLU A 196 17.91 -4.79 -40.30
N SER A 197 18.37 -3.53 -40.33
CA SER A 197 19.74 -3.14 -40.62
C SER A 197 20.81 -3.71 -39.67
N VAL A 198 20.38 -4.17 -38.48
CA VAL A 198 21.26 -4.78 -37.46
C VAL A 198 21.18 -6.32 -37.49
N LEU A 199 20.11 -6.90 -38.05
CA LEU A 199 19.88 -8.35 -38.07
C LEU A 199 20.28 -9.03 -39.36
N ASP A 200 20.21 -8.32 -40.48
CA ASP A 200 20.53 -8.88 -41.79
C ASP A 200 22.03 -8.75 -42.05
N TYR A 201 22.67 -9.87 -42.37
CA TYR A 201 24.10 -9.95 -42.67
C TYR A 201 24.51 -9.12 -43.90
N GLN A 202 23.55 -8.81 -44.79
CA GLN A 202 23.77 -7.96 -45.95
C GLN A 202 23.75 -6.47 -45.61
N GLN A 203 23.27 -6.11 -44.42
CA GLN A 203 23.05 -4.72 -44.04
C GLN A 203 24.27 -4.08 -43.37
N PRO A 204 24.44 -2.76 -43.49
CA PRO A 204 25.65 -2.08 -43.03
C PRO A 204 25.88 -2.14 -41.51
N LEU A 205 24.87 -2.39 -40.68
CA LEU A 205 25.00 -2.36 -39.22
C LEU A 205 24.93 -3.75 -38.56
N PHE A 206 25.10 -4.82 -39.35
CA PHE A 206 25.12 -6.19 -38.84
C PHE A 206 26.21 -6.38 -37.76
N GLU A 207 25.79 -6.90 -36.59
CA GLU A 207 26.64 -7.14 -35.41
C GLU A 207 27.46 -5.93 -34.93
N PHE A 208 27.04 -4.72 -35.30
CA PHE A 208 27.80 -3.50 -35.00
C PHE A 208 27.67 -3.04 -33.54
N PHE A 209 26.49 -3.25 -32.94
CA PHE A 209 26.17 -2.79 -31.59
C PHE A 209 26.24 -3.91 -30.55
N LYS A 210 26.67 -3.57 -29.33
CA LYS A 210 26.39 -4.37 -28.15
C LYS A 210 24.93 -4.14 -27.75
N MET A 211 24.11 -5.14 -28.01
CA MET A 211 22.67 -5.07 -27.77
C MET A 211 22.35 -5.36 -26.30
N ILE A 212 21.63 -4.45 -25.64
CA ILE A 212 21.08 -4.64 -24.30
C ILE A 212 19.56 -4.63 -24.41
N GLN A 213 18.93 -5.76 -24.09
CA GLN A 213 17.48 -5.88 -24.13
C GLN A 213 16.86 -5.49 -22.78
N LEU A 214 16.13 -4.37 -22.75
CA LEU A 214 15.32 -3.93 -21.62
C LEU A 214 14.05 -4.79 -21.57
N LYS A 215 14.08 -5.86 -20.77
CA LYS A 215 12.94 -6.79 -20.54
C LYS A 215 11.91 -6.15 -19.61
N GLY A 216 10.74 -6.76 -19.39
CA GLY A 216 9.85 -6.35 -18.30
C GLY A 216 10.56 -6.35 -16.93
N LEU A 217 10.17 -5.44 -16.05
CA LEU A 217 10.73 -5.30 -14.70
C LEU A 217 10.61 -6.61 -13.91
N THR A 218 11.64 -6.93 -13.12
CA THR A 218 11.58 -8.03 -12.16
C THR A 218 10.66 -7.70 -10.98
N ASN A 219 10.46 -8.63 -10.04
CA ASN A 219 9.66 -8.35 -8.84
C ASN A 219 10.35 -7.26 -8.00
N GLU A 220 11.67 -7.36 -7.88
CA GLU A 220 12.52 -6.47 -7.11
C GLU A 220 12.51 -5.07 -7.74
N GLU A 221 12.72 -4.96 -9.06
CA GLU A 221 12.61 -3.70 -9.79
C GLU A 221 11.19 -3.11 -9.70
N SER A 222 10.15 -3.96 -9.75
CA SER A 222 8.76 -3.52 -9.61
C SER A 222 8.50 -2.91 -8.22
N ILE A 223 8.95 -3.57 -7.16
CA ILE A 223 8.82 -3.07 -5.78
C ILE A 223 9.61 -1.76 -5.61
N ALA A 224 10.83 -1.69 -6.14
CA ALA A 224 11.64 -0.48 -6.10
C ALA A 224 10.94 0.70 -6.79
N LEU A 225 10.40 0.49 -7.99
CA LEU A 225 9.62 1.50 -8.71
C LEU A 225 8.40 1.96 -7.91
N LEU A 226 7.60 1.02 -7.39
CA LEU A 226 6.38 1.35 -6.65
C LEU A 226 6.67 2.11 -5.36
N ARG A 227 7.76 1.76 -4.64
CA ARG A 227 8.21 2.51 -3.46
C ARG A 227 8.60 3.94 -3.81
N GLN A 228 9.35 4.13 -4.88
CA GLN A 228 9.75 5.47 -5.31
C GLN A 228 8.55 6.31 -5.75
N LEU A 229 7.59 5.72 -6.46
CA LEU A 229 6.33 6.38 -6.77
C LEU A 229 5.55 6.74 -5.50
N ALA A 230 5.55 5.87 -4.49
CA ALA A 230 4.94 6.15 -3.19
C ALA A 230 5.56 7.37 -2.51
N VAL A 231 6.89 7.53 -2.57
CA VAL A 231 7.58 8.71 -2.03
C VAL A 231 7.16 9.97 -2.78
N VAL A 232 7.11 9.92 -4.11
CA VAL A 232 6.71 11.06 -4.95
C VAL A 232 5.25 11.47 -4.69
N HIS A 233 4.38 10.50 -4.38
CA HIS A 233 2.95 10.71 -4.16
C HIS A 233 2.54 10.82 -2.68
N HIS A 234 3.48 10.74 -1.73
CA HIS A 234 3.22 10.72 -0.28
C HIS A 234 2.31 9.56 0.19
N GLU A 235 2.53 8.37 -0.36
CA GLU A 235 1.72 7.16 -0.16
C GLU A 235 2.55 5.96 0.34
N GLU A 236 3.67 6.23 1.02
CA GLU A 236 4.66 5.24 1.47
C GLU A 236 4.02 4.19 2.39
N GLU A 237 3.19 4.63 3.34
CA GLU A 237 2.53 3.71 4.28
C GLU A 237 1.61 2.70 3.57
N LYS A 238 0.84 3.15 2.56
CA LYS A 238 -0.08 2.28 1.83
C LYS A 238 0.70 1.22 1.05
N ILE A 239 1.80 1.63 0.40
CA ILE A 239 2.62 0.71 -0.39
C ILE A 239 3.37 -0.29 0.48
N GLU A 240 3.94 0.11 1.61
CA GLU A 240 4.57 -0.84 2.53
C GLU A 240 3.57 -1.86 3.11
N ARG A 241 2.32 -1.44 3.39
CA ARG A 241 1.25 -2.37 3.78
C ARG A 241 0.92 -3.36 2.65
N ILE A 242 0.83 -2.89 1.40
CA ILE A 242 0.56 -3.76 0.25
C ILE A 242 1.70 -4.77 0.05
N ILE A 243 2.96 -4.34 0.14
CA ILE A 243 4.14 -5.21 0.01
C ILE A 243 4.14 -6.29 1.09
N LYS A 244 3.83 -5.93 2.35
CA LYS A 244 3.87 -6.85 3.49
C LYS A 244 2.70 -7.82 3.51
N ASN A 245 1.48 -7.33 3.27
CA ASN A 245 0.26 -8.07 3.52
C ASN A 245 -0.33 -8.70 2.26
N THR A 246 -0.03 -8.16 1.08
CA THR A 246 -0.59 -8.59 -0.21
C THR A 246 0.41 -8.51 -1.37
N PRO A 247 1.60 -9.14 -1.28
CA PRO A 247 2.61 -9.09 -2.34
C PRO A 247 2.11 -9.63 -3.69
N GLU A 248 1.10 -10.50 -3.69
CA GLU A 248 0.45 -11.04 -4.89
C GLU A 248 -0.20 -9.93 -5.73
N ARG A 249 -0.66 -8.84 -5.10
CA ARG A 249 -1.20 -7.67 -5.83
C ARG A 249 -0.14 -7.04 -6.73
N ILE A 250 1.10 -6.92 -6.24
CA ILE A 250 2.24 -6.39 -7.02
C ILE A 250 2.57 -7.34 -8.18
N SER A 251 2.56 -8.64 -7.92
CA SER A 251 2.78 -9.66 -8.96
C SER A 251 1.71 -9.60 -10.07
N THR A 252 0.47 -9.31 -9.68
CA THR A 252 -0.67 -9.14 -10.59
C THR A 252 -0.51 -7.87 -11.42
N LEU A 253 -0.20 -6.75 -10.77
CA LEU A 253 0.07 -5.47 -11.44
C LEU A 253 1.20 -5.60 -12.47
N ARG A 254 2.31 -6.25 -12.10
CA ARG A 254 3.43 -6.54 -13.00
C ARG A 254 3.00 -7.43 -14.16
N THR A 255 2.20 -8.47 -13.90
CA THR A 255 1.71 -9.37 -14.96
C THR A 255 0.80 -8.63 -15.94
N LEU A 256 -0.10 -7.79 -15.42
CA LEU A 256 -1.04 -7.04 -16.26
C LEU A 256 -0.34 -5.97 -17.11
N SER A 257 0.65 -5.29 -16.53
CA SER A 257 1.48 -4.29 -17.20
C SER A 257 2.64 -4.86 -18.03
N GLY A 258 2.84 -6.17 -18.04
CA GLY A 258 4.02 -6.81 -18.64
C GLY A 258 5.36 -6.38 -18.01
N GLY A 259 5.32 -5.77 -16.82
CA GLY A 259 6.46 -5.18 -16.13
C GLY A 259 6.99 -3.92 -16.80
N VAL A 260 6.13 -3.15 -17.46
CA VAL A 260 6.57 -2.00 -18.26
C VAL A 260 6.55 -0.76 -17.39
N PRO A 261 7.70 -0.09 -17.12
CA PRO A 261 7.78 0.99 -16.14
C PRO A 261 6.71 2.05 -16.31
N ARG A 262 6.53 2.59 -17.53
CA ARG A 262 5.53 3.62 -17.81
C ARG A 262 4.10 3.13 -17.54
N THR A 263 3.75 1.90 -17.94
CA THR A 263 2.44 1.31 -17.67
C THR A 263 2.24 1.12 -16.16
N MET A 264 3.27 0.64 -15.45
CA MET A 264 3.23 0.47 -14.00
C MET A 264 3.04 1.81 -13.26
N SER A 265 3.73 2.88 -13.68
CA SER A 265 3.56 4.22 -13.10
C SER A 265 2.16 4.79 -13.34
N LEU A 266 1.58 4.58 -14.52
CA LEU A 266 0.20 5.01 -14.80
C LEU A 266 -0.80 4.24 -13.94
N LEU A 267 -0.62 2.93 -13.81
CA LEU A 267 -1.51 2.10 -13.02
C LEU A 267 -1.37 2.36 -11.52
N PHE A 268 -0.19 2.72 -11.04
CA PHE A 268 0.07 3.05 -9.64
C PHE A 268 -0.90 4.12 -9.11
N GLN A 269 -1.10 5.20 -9.87
CA GLN A 269 -1.98 6.30 -9.47
C GLN A 269 -3.41 5.78 -9.19
N ILE A 270 -3.93 4.94 -10.07
CA ILE A 270 -5.24 4.30 -9.89
C ILE A 270 -5.24 3.24 -8.77
N PHE A 271 -4.13 2.54 -8.57
CA PHE A 271 -4.00 1.46 -7.60
C PHE A 271 -3.98 1.95 -6.14
N VAL A 272 -3.64 3.22 -5.92
CA VAL A 272 -3.44 3.83 -4.59
C VAL A 272 -4.61 4.75 -4.18
N ASP A 273 -5.36 5.27 -5.16
CA ASP A 273 -6.50 6.20 -4.99
C ASP A 273 -7.83 5.52 -4.56
N ASP A 274 -7.81 4.25 -4.16
CA ASP A 274 -9.01 3.43 -3.91
C ASP A 274 -9.68 3.74 -2.56
N GLU A 275 -10.25 4.95 -2.41
CA GLU A 275 -11.16 5.25 -1.30
C GLU A 275 -12.64 5.15 -1.68
N HIS A 276 -13.15 5.65 -2.83
CA HIS A 276 -14.61 5.65 -3.07
C HIS A 276 -15.09 5.62 -4.56
N GLY A 277 -14.31 5.10 -5.51
CA GLY A 277 -14.65 5.07 -6.95
C GLY A 277 -15.34 3.79 -7.44
N SER A 278 -16.12 3.85 -8.54
CA SER A 278 -16.52 2.61 -9.25
C SER A 278 -15.35 2.13 -10.12
N ALA A 279 -14.85 0.92 -9.90
CA ALA A 279 -13.69 0.35 -10.61
C ALA A 279 -13.82 0.37 -12.15
N LEU A 280 -15.04 0.38 -12.70
CA LEU A 280 -15.29 0.57 -14.13
C LEU A 280 -14.91 1.98 -14.62
N SER A 281 -15.30 3.03 -13.87
CA SER A 281 -14.89 4.41 -14.16
C SER A 281 -13.38 4.56 -14.07
N ASP A 282 -12.75 3.93 -13.08
CA ASP A 282 -11.30 4.04 -12.91
C ASP A 282 -10.55 3.25 -13.98
N LEU A 283 -11.06 2.10 -14.41
CA LEU A 283 -10.57 1.42 -15.61
C LEU A 283 -10.70 2.31 -16.86
N GLU A 284 -11.83 2.97 -17.07
CA GLU A 284 -12.02 3.86 -18.23
C GLU A 284 -11.00 5.02 -18.22
N LYS A 285 -10.73 5.63 -17.05
CA LYS A 285 -9.68 6.64 -16.88
C LYS A 285 -8.29 6.08 -17.20
N VAL A 286 -7.96 4.89 -16.70
CA VAL A 286 -6.70 4.21 -17.01
C VAL A 286 -6.56 4.03 -18.52
N LEU A 287 -7.61 3.50 -19.15
CA LEU A 287 -7.62 3.20 -20.59
C LEU A 287 -7.46 4.46 -21.43
N ASP A 288 -8.03 5.58 -21.01
CA ASP A 288 -7.82 6.87 -21.65
C ASP A 288 -6.37 7.35 -21.48
N ALA A 289 -5.83 7.30 -20.26
CA ALA A 289 -4.45 7.73 -19.97
C ALA A 289 -3.37 6.91 -20.71
N VAL A 290 -3.59 5.60 -20.92
CA VAL A 290 -2.67 4.72 -21.66
C VAL A 290 -2.93 4.72 -23.18
N THR A 291 -3.98 5.38 -23.66
CA THR A 291 -4.34 5.38 -25.09
C THR A 291 -3.22 5.87 -26.00
N PRO A 292 -2.51 6.98 -25.71
CA PRO A 292 -1.39 7.42 -26.52
C PRO A 292 -0.32 6.33 -26.63
N LEU A 293 0.04 5.69 -25.50
CA LEU A 293 1.07 4.64 -25.45
C LEU A 293 0.75 3.46 -26.37
N TYR A 294 -0.48 2.94 -26.32
CA TYR A 294 -0.87 1.77 -27.10
C TYR A 294 -1.18 2.07 -28.57
N LYS A 295 -1.70 3.27 -28.87
CA LYS A 295 -1.83 3.74 -30.25
C LYS A 295 -0.46 3.80 -30.93
N HIS A 296 0.49 4.50 -30.31
CA HIS A 296 1.86 4.61 -30.80
C HIS A 296 2.54 3.26 -30.99
N ARG A 297 2.29 2.31 -30.09
CA ARG A 297 2.80 0.94 -30.24
C ARG A 297 2.24 0.23 -31.47
N MET A 298 0.96 0.42 -31.79
CA MET A 298 0.38 -0.14 -33.02
C MET A 298 0.96 0.54 -34.26
N ASP A 299 1.12 1.86 -34.22
CA ASP A 299 1.63 2.65 -35.34
C ASP A 299 3.09 2.27 -35.69
N ASP A 300 3.90 1.87 -34.72
CA ASP A 300 5.29 1.41 -34.95
C ASP A 300 5.40 0.05 -35.67
N LEU A 301 4.31 -0.71 -35.72
CA LEU A 301 4.34 -2.04 -36.33
C LEU A 301 4.17 -1.94 -37.84
N PRO A 302 4.91 -2.74 -38.64
CA PRO A 302 4.64 -2.90 -40.06
C PRO A 302 3.20 -3.37 -40.33
N PRO A 303 2.61 -3.04 -41.50
CA PRO A 303 1.20 -3.34 -41.79
C PRO A 303 0.79 -4.82 -41.62
N GLN A 304 1.69 -5.76 -41.92
CA GLN A 304 1.43 -7.19 -41.70
C GLN A 304 1.40 -7.54 -40.21
N GLN A 305 2.30 -6.96 -39.42
CA GLN A 305 2.34 -7.15 -37.98
C GLN A 305 1.14 -6.51 -37.30
N GLN A 306 0.69 -5.33 -37.74
CA GLN A 306 -0.54 -4.70 -37.25
C GLN A 306 -1.74 -5.64 -37.42
N LYS A 307 -1.90 -6.29 -38.59
CA LYS A 307 -2.98 -7.27 -38.82
C LYS A 307 -2.90 -8.49 -37.90
N ILE A 308 -1.69 -8.99 -37.63
CA ILE A 308 -1.50 -10.12 -36.72
C ILE A 308 -1.80 -9.70 -35.28
N VAL A 309 -1.30 -8.53 -34.86
CA VAL A 309 -1.49 -8.00 -33.50
C VAL A 309 -2.96 -7.63 -33.26
N ASP A 310 -3.68 -7.05 -34.22
CA ASP A 310 -5.14 -6.86 -34.17
C ASP A 310 -5.86 -8.17 -33.85
N ALA A 311 -5.57 -9.23 -34.62
CA ALA A 311 -6.18 -10.52 -34.40
C ALA A 311 -5.85 -11.08 -33.00
N VAL A 312 -4.59 -11.04 -32.56
CA VAL A 312 -4.19 -11.49 -31.22
C VAL A 312 -4.83 -10.64 -30.11
N ALA A 313 -4.93 -9.33 -30.30
CA ALA A 313 -5.45 -8.39 -29.31
C ALA A 313 -6.97 -8.50 -29.13
N LEU A 314 -7.70 -8.90 -30.18
CA LEU A 314 -9.14 -9.18 -30.11
C LEU A 314 -9.47 -10.50 -29.39
N HIS A 315 -8.48 -11.35 -29.11
CA HIS A 315 -8.67 -12.56 -28.31
C HIS A 315 -8.21 -12.33 -26.87
N TRP A 316 -9.12 -12.59 -25.91
CA TRP A 316 -8.76 -12.59 -24.50
C TRP A 316 -7.81 -13.75 -24.18
N GLU A 317 -8.15 -14.95 -24.66
CA GLU A 317 -7.33 -16.16 -24.50
C GLU A 317 -6.20 -16.22 -25.53
N ALA A 318 -5.18 -17.01 -25.23
CA ALA A 318 -4.06 -17.18 -26.16
C ALA A 318 -4.51 -17.91 -27.43
N ILE A 319 -4.05 -17.43 -28.60
CA ILE A 319 -4.47 -17.91 -29.92
C ILE A 319 -3.38 -18.75 -30.59
N SER A 320 -3.77 -19.78 -31.34
CA SER A 320 -2.85 -20.63 -32.12
C SER A 320 -2.55 -20.05 -33.51
N VAL A 321 -1.42 -20.43 -34.11
CA VAL A 321 -1.09 -20.06 -35.51
C VAL A 321 -2.19 -20.52 -36.49
N LYS A 322 -2.79 -21.68 -36.23
CA LYS A 322 -3.86 -22.25 -37.07
C LYS A 322 -5.09 -21.33 -37.08
N ASP A 323 -5.45 -20.78 -35.93
CA ASP A 323 -6.62 -19.90 -35.83
C ASP A 323 -6.32 -18.50 -36.36
N LEU A 324 -5.09 -17.99 -36.12
CA LEU A 324 -4.61 -16.76 -36.76
C LEU A 324 -4.63 -16.84 -38.29
N THR A 325 -4.23 -17.99 -38.86
CA THR A 325 -4.26 -18.23 -40.31
C THR A 325 -5.67 -18.05 -40.87
N LYS A 326 -6.69 -18.57 -40.17
CA LYS A 326 -8.10 -18.44 -40.58
C LYS A 326 -8.60 -16.99 -40.50
N GLN A 327 -8.19 -16.25 -39.47
CA GLN A 327 -8.66 -14.89 -39.22
C GLN A 327 -7.96 -13.85 -40.11
N VAL A 328 -6.64 -13.91 -40.20
CA VAL A 328 -5.81 -12.92 -40.92
C VAL A 328 -5.67 -13.25 -42.40
N ARG A 329 -5.97 -14.49 -42.82
CA ARG A 329 -5.86 -14.99 -44.21
C ARG A 329 -4.45 -14.83 -44.79
N LEU A 330 -3.43 -15.06 -43.96
CA LEU A 330 -2.02 -15.09 -44.37
C LEU A 330 -1.47 -16.51 -44.25
N ASP A 331 -0.41 -16.81 -45.00
CA ASP A 331 0.26 -18.11 -44.93
C ASP A 331 0.84 -18.39 -43.52
N SER A 332 0.77 -19.66 -43.09
CA SER A 332 1.17 -20.07 -41.74
C SER A 332 2.67 -19.88 -41.48
N LYS A 333 3.53 -20.01 -42.50
CA LYS A 333 4.97 -19.74 -42.38
C LYS A 333 5.22 -18.26 -42.19
N LEU A 334 4.50 -17.40 -42.91
CA LEU A 334 4.60 -15.95 -42.78
C LEU A 334 4.14 -15.50 -41.39
N ILE A 335 3.00 -16.00 -40.91
CA ILE A 335 2.52 -15.72 -39.54
C ILE A 335 3.56 -16.16 -38.51
N SER A 336 4.13 -17.36 -38.67
CA SER A 336 5.15 -17.88 -37.74
C SER A 336 6.45 -17.07 -37.75
N ALA A 337 6.85 -16.49 -38.89
CA ALA A 337 7.98 -15.58 -38.97
C ALA A 337 7.67 -14.25 -38.25
N GLN A 338 6.51 -13.65 -38.54
CA GLN A 338 6.10 -12.39 -37.92
C GLN A 338 5.89 -12.52 -36.41
N LEU A 339 5.31 -13.62 -35.92
CA LEU A 339 5.15 -13.88 -34.49
C LEU A 339 6.49 -13.98 -33.75
N ARG A 340 7.52 -14.57 -34.38
CA ARG A 340 8.88 -14.61 -33.81
C ARG A 340 9.49 -13.22 -33.69
N GLN A 341 9.26 -12.36 -34.69
CA GLN A 341 9.73 -10.97 -34.64
C GLN A 341 8.98 -10.16 -33.58
N LEU A 342 7.66 -10.32 -33.49
CA LEU A 342 6.81 -9.70 -32.46
C LEU A 342 7.18 -10.16 -31.04
N GLU A 343 7.54 -11.43 -30.87
CA GLU A 343 8.08 -11.97 -29.61
C GLU A 343 9.42 -11.34 -29.25
N LYS A 344 10.34 -11.23 -30.22
CA LYS A 344 11.65 -10.57 -30.03
C LYS A 344 11.50 -9.09 -29.66
N ASN A 345 10.54 -8.41 -30.27
CA ASN A 345 10.15 -7.03 -29.97
C ASN A 345 9.31 -6.89 -28.69
N GLN A 346 9.07 -7.98 -27.96
CA GLN A 346 8.31 -8.02 -26.71
C GLN A 346 6.83 -7.61 -26.83
N VAL A 347 6.25 -7.61 -28.03
CA VAL A 347 4.82 -7.28 -28.24
C VAL A 347 3.93 -8.46 -27.85
N ILE A 348 4.37 -9.67 -28.15
CA ILE A 348 3.65 -10.93 -27.94
C ILE A 348 4.48 -11.84 -27.03
N GLU A 349 3.78 -12.63 -26.21
CA GLU A 349 4.32 -13.73 -25.43
C GLU A 349 3.89 -15.06 -26.08
N LYS A 350 4.86 -15.97 -26.23
CA LYS A 350 4.64 -17.34 -26.67
C LYS A 350 4.51 -18.25 -25.44
N ARG A 351 3.41 -19.00 -25.35
CA ARG A 351 3.24 -20.06 -24.36
C ARG A 351 3.41 -21.43 -25.02
N ALA A 352 4.36 -22.19 -24.48
CA ALA A 352 4.55 -23.57 -24.88
C ALA A 352 3.33 -24.40 -24.46
N THR A 353 2.91 -25.30 -25.34
CA THR A 353 1.92 -26.34 -25.01
C THR A 353 2.63 -27.68 -25.01
N ASN A 354 1.95 -28.73 -24.56
CA ASN A 354 2.47 -30.11 -24.62
C ASN A 354 2.61 -30.64 -26.06
N THR A 355 2.27 -29.83 -27.06
CA THR A 355 2.35 -30.18 -28.49
C THR A 355 3.27 -29.21 -29.24
N LYS A 356 3.55 -29.51 -30.51
CA LYS A 356 4.28 -28.59 -31.41
C LYS A 356 3.52 -27.29 -31.70
N ASN A 357 2.23 -27.21 -31.35
CA ASN A 357 1.38 -26.05 -31.60
C ASN A 357 1.38 -25.15 -30.37
N HIS A 358 2.19 -24.10 -30.43
CA HIS A 358 2.24 -23.08 -29.39
C HIS A 358 1.07 -22.09 -29.52
N ILE A 359 0.77 -21.40 -28.42
CA ILE A 359 -0.26 -20.38 -28.34
C ILE A 359 0.37 -19.03 -27.99
N TYR A 360 -0.25 -17.96 -28.46
CA TYR A 360 0.31 -16.61 -28.44
C TYR A 360 -0.67 -15.63 -27.82
N LEU A 361 -0.19 -14.70 -27.01
CA LEU A 361 -0.98 -13.64 -26.41
C LEU A 361 -0.20 -12.32 -26.42
N LEU A 362 -0.89 -11.19 -26.26
CA LEU A 362 -0.18 -9.94 -25.98
C LEU A 362 0.59 -10.05 -24.67
N ARG A 363 1.84 -9.56 -24.68
CA ARG A 363 2.69 -9.54 -23.49
C ARG A 363 2.10 -8.66 -22.38
N GLU A 364 1.53 -7.52 -22.74
CA GLU A 364 0.77 -6.67 -21.82
C GLU A 364 -0.72 -7.00 -21.89
N ARG A 365 -1.31 -7.40 -20.76
CA ARG A 365 -2.74 -7.66 -20.69
C ARG A 365 -3.56 -6.38 -20.71
N PHE A 366 -3.04 -5.28 -20.18
CA PHE A 366 -3.69 -3.98 -20.33
C PHE A 366 -3.81 -3.53 -21.79
N PHE A 367 -2.83 -3.86 -22.62
CA PHE A 367 -2.93 -3.59 -24.06
C PHE A 367 -4.09 -4.38 -24.70
N ASN A 368 -4.29 -5.63 -24.28
CA ASN A 368 -5.43 -6.46 -24.69
C ASN A 368 -6.77 -5.86 -24.23
N ILE A 369 -6.88 -5.45 -22.97
CA ILE A 369 -8.08 -4.81 -22.40
C ILE A 369 -8.42 -3.53 -23.18
N TRP A 370 -7.44 -2.66 -23.40
CA TRP A 370 -7.60 -1.43 -24.18
C TRP A 370 -8.12 -1.72 -25.60
N TYR A 371 -7.54 -2.73 -26.27
CA TYR A 371 -7.93 -3.10 -27.61
C TYR A 371 -9.37 -3.65 -27.67
N LEU A 372 -9.73 -4.53 -26.73
CA LEU A 372 -11.08 -5.10 -26.63
C LEU A 372 -12.13 -4.02 -26.37
N MET A 373 -11.85 -3.08 -25.47
CA MET A 373 -12.77 -1.99 -25.15
C MET A 373 -13.00 -1.04 -26.33
N ARG A 374 -11.98 -0.82 -27.16
CA ARG A 374 -12.04 0.13 -28.28
C ARG A 374 -12.51 -0.48 -29.60
N TYR A 375 -11.99 -1.66 -29.96
CA TYR A 375 -12.20 -2.30 -31.26
C TYR A 375 -12.97 -3.62 -31.17
N GLY A 376 -13.07 -4.22 -29.98
CA GLY A 376 -13.83 -5.45 -29.77
C GLY A 376 -15.32 -5.30 -30.06
N ARG A 377 -15.98 -6.41 -30.42
CA ARG A 377 -17.43 -6.42 -30.63
C ARG A 377 -18.15 -6.26 -29.29
N LYS A 378 -19.46 -5.98 -29.33
CA LYS A 378 -20.29 -5.84 -28.12
C LYS A 378 -20.10 -7.00 -27.12
N GLN A 379 -19.96 -8.24 -27.61
CA GLN A 379 -19.72 -9.40 -26.77
C GLN A 379 -18.34 -9.40 -26.10
N ASP A 380 -17.30 -8.96 -26.80
CA ASP A 380 -15.92 -8.90 -26.30
C ASP A 380 -15.75 -7.78 -25.28
N ARG A 381 -16.32 -6.59 -25.56
CA ARG A 381 -16.43 -5.49 -24.60
C ARG A 381 -17.20 -5.91 -23.36
N ASN A 382 -18.34 -6.56 -23.56
CA ASN A 382 -19.13 -7.08 -22.46
C ASN A 382 -18.33 -8.06 -21.61
N ARG A 383 -17.47 -8.93 -22.16
CA ARG A 383 -16.63 -9.84 -21.34
C ARG A 383 -15.69 -9.07 -20.41
N VAL A 384 -15.07 -7.98 -20.89
CA VAL A 384 -14.23 -7.12 -20.05
C VAL A 384 -15.07 -6.40 -19.01
N VAL A 385 -16.20 -5.81 -19.40
CA VAL A 385 -17.13 -5.15 -18.47
C VAL A 385 -17.69 -6.14 -17.44
N TRP A 386 -17.99 -7.37 -17.83
CA TRP A 386 -18.44 -8.43 -16.94
C TRP A 386 -17.33 -8.90 -16.01
N LEU A 387 -16.08 -8.95 -16.47
CA LEU A 387 -14.94 -9.22 -15.60
C LEU A 387 -14.76 -8.11 -14.56
N VAL A 388 -14.85 -6.85 -14.97
CA VAL A 388 -14.75 -5.70 -14.05
C VAL A 388 -15.93 -5.68 -13.10
N LYS A 389 -17.16 -5.81 -13.58
CA LYS A 389 -18.36 -5.93 -12.74
C LYS A 389 -18.35 -7.17 -11.87
N PHE A 390 -17.74 -8.27 -12.33
CA PHE A 390 -17.54 -9.45 -11.52
C PHE A 390 -16.52 -9.17 -10.44
N LEU A 391 -15.40 -8.49 -10.73
CA LEU A 391 -14.41 -8.11 -9.72
C LEU A 391 -14.99 -7.08 -8.74
N GLU A 392 -15.75 -6.10 -9.21
CA GLU A 392 -16.51 -5.15 -8.39
C GLU A 392 -17.54 -5.90 -7.56
N SER A 393 -18.35 -6.80 -8.13
CA SER A 393 -19.32 -7.59 -7.37
C SER A 393 -18.66 -8.62 -6.45
N TRP A 394 -17.50 -9.16 -6.82
CA TRP A 394 -16.74 -10.11 -6.01
C TRP A 394 -16.06 -9.41 -4.82
N CYS A 395 -15.75 -8.12 -4.99
CA CYS A 395 -15.08 -7.28 -4.00
C CYS A 395 -16.00 -6.18 -3.41
N ASP A 396 -17.28 -6.15 -3.75
CA ASP A 396 -18.25 -5.20 -3.23
C ASP A 396 -18.52 -5.55 -1.77
N LYS A 397 -18.50 -4.55 -0.90
CA LYS A 397 -18.66 -4.74 0.54
C LYS A 397 -19.92 -5.56 0.86
N SER A 398 -21.05 -5.21 0.24
CA SER A 398 -22.33 -5.87 0.50
C SER A 398 -22.37 -7.32 0.03
N GLU A 399 -21.63 -7.66 -1.02
CA GLU A 399 -21.57 -9.00 -1.59
C GLU A 399 -20.50 -9.87 -0.92
N ILE A 400 -19.37 -9.28 -0.52
CA ILE A 400 -18.40 -9.90 0.41
C ILE A 400 -19.13 -10.29 1.70
N GLU A 401 -19.89 -9.37 2.30
CA GLU A 401 -20.66 -9.62 3.52
C GLU A 401 -21.63 -10.80 3.33
N LYS A 402 -22.44 -10.83 2.26
CA LYS A 402 -23.34 -11.97 1.97
C LYS A 402 -22.61 -13.30 1.82
N ARG A 403 -21.43 -13.31 1.20
CA ARG A 403 -20.65 -14.54 1.01
C ARG A 403 -20.01 -15.02 2.28
N ILE A 404 -19.55 -14.09 3.13
CA ILE A 404 -19.11 -14.42 4.48
C ILE A 404 -20.28 -15.04 5.25
N GLN A 405 -21.49 -14.51 5.11
CA GLN A 405 -22.69 -15.10 5.74
C GLN A 405 -23.01 -16.51 5.22
N ASP A 406 -23.03 -16.72 3.89
CA ASP A 406 -23.23 -18.05 3.31
C ASP A 406 -22.13 -19.05 3.73
N TYR A 407 -20.88 -18.59 3.80
CA TYR A 407 -19.77 -19.38 4.35
C TYR A 407 -19.97 -19.74 5.83
N ILE A 408 -20.37 -18.77 6.66
CA ILE A 408 -20.68 -18.97 8.08
C ILE A 408 -21.80 -20.00 8.25
N ASP A 409 -22.87 -19.91 7.47
CA ASP A 409 -24.00 -20.83 7.53
C ASP A 409 -23.59 -22.25 7.10
N LYS A 410 -22.80 -22.38 6.04
CA LYS A 410 -22.26 -23.68 5.62
C LYS A 410 -21.28 -24.27 6.63
N ALA A 411 -20.45 -23.43 7.26
CA ALA A 411 -19.53 -23.83 8.32
C ALA A 411 -20.29 -24.37 9.55
N LYS A 412 -21.30 -23.64 10.03
CA LYS A 412 -22.14 -24.05 11.18
C LYS A 412 -22.87 -25.37 10.93
N ASN A 413 -23.31 -25.59 9.69
CA ASN A 413 -24.03 -26.79 9.29
C ASN A 413 -23.11 -27.98 8.92
N GLY A 414 -21.78 -27.82 9.02
CA GLY A 414 -20.81 -28.87 8.67
C GLY A 414 -20.82 -29.24 7.19
N LEU A 415 -21.23 -28.32 6.30
CA LEU A 415 -21.37 -28.54 4.86
C LEU A 415 -20.08 -28.23 4.07
N LEU A 416 -19.00 -27.87 4.76
CA LEU A 416 -17.70 -27.56 4.17
C LEU A 416 -16.71 -28.69 4.44
N ASP A 417 -15.95 -29.08 3.42
CA ASP A 417 -14.79 -29.94 3.63
C ASP A 417 -13.68 -29.16 4.36
N LYS A 418 -12.76 -29.90 4.99
CA LYS A 418 -11.70 -29.31 5.82
C LYS A 418 -10.83 -28.29 5.07
N HIS A 419 -10.52 -28.55 3.80
CA HIS A 419 -9.65 -27.68 3.02
C HIS A 419 -10.37 -26.37 2.68
N THR A 420 -11.62 -26.45 2.23
CA THR A 420 -12.45 -25.26 1.95
C THR A 420 -12.69 -24.43 3.21
N PHE A 421 -12.94 -25.08 4.34
CA PHE A 421 -13.13 -24.40 5.63
C PHE A 421 -11.90 -23.60 6.07
N GLU A 422 -10.70 -24.17 5.99
CA GLU A 422 -9.48 -23.49 6.42
C GLU A 422 -9.07 -22.37 5.45
N VAL A 423 -9.09 -22.63 4.14
CA VAL A 423 -8.64 -21.66 3.13
C VAL A 423 -9.56 -20.45 3.04
N TYR A 424 -10.88 -20.65 2.95
CA TYR A 424 -11.82 -19.54 2.87
C TYR A 424 -11.90 -18.78 4.20
N GLY A 425 -11.83 -19.49 5.33
CA GLY A 425 -11.71 -18.86 6.64
C GLY A 425 -10.52 -17.91 6.72
N GLN A 426 -9.34 -18.32 6.21
CA GLN A 426 -8.16 -17.47 6.15
C GLN A 426 -8.33 -16.28 5.20
N VAL A 427 -8.86 -16.51 4.00
CA VAL A 427 -9.13 -15.45 3.01
C VAL A 427 -10.06 -14.38 3.57
N TYR A 428 -11.11 -14.77 4.29
CA TYR A 428 -12.07 -13.81 4.82
C TYR A 428 -11.52 -12.95 5.96
N THR A 429 -10.45 -13.38 6.64
CA THR A 429 -9.79 -12.55 7.68
C THR A 429 -9.08 -11.31 7.11
N PHE A 430 -8.78 -11.28 5.81
CA PHE A 430 -8.13 -10.13 5.16
C PHE A 430 -9.09 -8.96 4.89
N PHE A 431 -10.41 -9.18 4.89
CA PHE A 431 -11.39 -8.12 4.68
C PHE A 431 -11.64 -7.36 5.99
N GLN A 432 -11.02 -6.20 6.13
CA GLN A 432 -11.17 -5.32 7.30
C GLN A 432 -12.35 -4.35 7.16
N ASP A 433 -12.77 -4.04 5.92
CA ASP A 433 -13.90 -3.15 5.64
C ASP A 433 -15.21 -3.93 5.41
N ILE A 434 -15.64 -4.63 6.46
CA ILE A 434 -16.93 -5.32 6.56
C ILE A 434 -17.60 -4.91 7.86
N ASP A 435 -18.93 -5.01 7.93
CA ASP A 435 -19.68 -4.62 9.11
C ASP A 435 -19.30 -5.45 10.36
N ALA A 436 -19.48 -4.83 11.53
CA ALA A 436 -19.08 -5.41 12.81
C ALA A 436 -19.79 -6.74 13.14
N GLU A 437 -21.02 -6.95 12.67
CA GLU A 437 -21.78 -8.19 12.90
C GLU A 437 -21.19 -9.33 12.07
N THR A 438 -20.91 -9.08 10.80
CA THR A 438 -20.23 -10.05 9.93
C THR A 438 -18.85 -10.41 10.46
N LYS A 439 -18.05 -9.45 10.96
CA LYS A 439 -16.76 -9.73 11.61
C LYS A 439 -16.90 -10.66 12.82
N TYR A 440 -17.86 -10.35 13.70
CA TYR A 440 -18.08 -11.12 14.92
C TYR A 440 -18.48 -12.56 14.59
N GLN A 441 -19.45 -12.74 13.70
CA GLN A 441 -19.95 -14.06 13.33
C GLN A 441 -18.91 -14.89 12.58
N LEU A 442 -18.09 -14.27 11.72
CA LEU A 442 -16.96 -14.93 11.06
C LEU A 442 -15.96 -15.45 12.11
N LYS A 443 -15.60 -14.61 13.09
CA LYS A 443 -14.66 -14.97 14.16
C LYS A 443 -15.12 -16.17 14.98
N GLU A 444 -16.42 -16.28 15.24
CA GLU A 444 -16.99 -17.43 15.96
C GLU A 444 -17.04 -18.72 15.13
N SER A 445 -17.02 -18.60 13.80
CA SER A 445 -17.31 -19.71 12.89
C SER A 445 -16.06 -20.34 12.26
N ILE A 446 -14.86 -19.86 12.59
CA ILE A 446 -13.59 -20.35 12.03
C ILE A 446 -12.65 -20.91 13.11
N PRO A 447 -11.64 -21.73 12.76
CA PRO A 447 -10.70 -22.28 13.73
C PRO A 447 -9.98 -21.22 14.55
N GLY A 448 -9.76 -21.49 15.85
CA GLY A 448 -9.17 -20.53 16.77
C GLY A 448 -7.79 -19.99 16.40
N HIS A 449 -6.98 -20.74 15.63
CA HIS A 449 -5.68 -20.26 15.12
C HIS A 449 -5.81 -19.27 13.96
N ILE A 450 -6.92 -19.28 13.22
CA ILE A 450 -7.24 -18.33 12.13
C ILE A 450 -7.97 -17.11 12.69
N ALA A 451 -8.88 -17.32 13.65
CA ALA A 451 -9.66 -16.28 14.33
C ALA A 451 -8.81 -15.17 14.99
N GLN A 452 -7.54 -15.46 15.31
CA GLN A 452 -6.59 -14.48 15.85
C GLN A 452 -6.30 -13.33 14.88
N ASN A 453 -6.48 -13.53 13.58
CA ASN A 453 -6.23 -12.52 12.55
C ASN A 453 -7.39 -11.50 12.40
N ILE A 454 -8.53 -11.76 13.05
CA ILE A 454 -9.68 -10.84 13.04
C ILE A 454 -9.61 -9.90 14.24
N SER A 455 -9.29 -8.64 13.95
CA SER A 455 -9.35 -7.54 14.91
C SER A 455 -10.80 -7.04 15.05
N ILE A 456 -11.32 -7.05 16.27
CA ILE A 456 -12.58 -6.39 16.62
C ILE A 456 -12.18 -5.12 17.38
N THR A 457 -12.43 -3.97 16.78
CA THR A 457 -12.08 -2.68 17.39
C THR A 457 -12.99 -2.38 18.58
N GLU A 458 -12.62 -1.38 19.38
CA GLU A 458 -13.47 -0.92 20.48
C GLU A 458 -14.81 -0.36 19.99
N SER A 459 -14.81 0.38 18.87
CA SER A 459 -16.03 0.88 18.24
C SER A 459 -16.92 -0.25 17.73
N ASP A 460 -16.35 -1.29 17.12
CA ASP A 460 -17.11 -2.47 16.69
C ASP A 460 -17.78 -3.16 17.89
N PHE A 461 -17.04 -3.29 18.99
CA PHE A 461 -17.53 -3.92 20.21
C PHE A 461 -18.71 -3.13 20.82
N LEU A 462 -18.60 -1.82 20.97
CA LEU A 462 -19.68 -0.99 21.52
C LEU A 462 -20.90 -0.96 20.59
N PHE A 463 -20.69 -0.84 19.28
CA PHE A 463 -21.77 -0.89 18.29
C PHE A 463 -22.58 -2.19 18.37
N LEU A 464 -21.90 -3.34 18.53
CA LEU A 464 -22.55 -4.64 18.68
C LEU A 464 -23.40 -4.71 19.96
N LEU A 465 -22.93 -4.14 21.06
CA LEU A 465 -23.70 -4.05 22.30
C LEU A 465 -24.94 -3.17 22.14
N ASP A 466 -24.79 -1.98 21.55
CA ASP A 466 -25.91 -1.06 21.30
C ASP A 466 -26.98 -1.68 20.43
N LYS A 467 -26.56 -2.35 19.37
CA LYS A 467 -27.46 -3.07 18.46
C LYS A 467 -28.25 -4.16 19.20
N ALA A 468 -27.59 -4.91 20.09
CA ALA A 468 -28.24 -5.95 20.90
C ALA A 468 -29.25 -5.35 21.90
N ILE A 469 -28.90 -4.25 22.58
CA ILE A 469 -29.81 -3.52 23.48
C ILE A 469 -31.03 -2.99 22.72
N ASN A 470 -30.80 -2.32 21.58
CA ASN A 470 -31.86 -1.73 20.76
C ASN A 470 -32.83 -2.79 20.22
N LYS A 471 -32.32 -3.98 19.85
CA LYS A 471 -33.14 -5.13 19.42
C LYS A 471 -33.78 -5.88 20.59
N LYS A 472 -33.47 -5.55 21.84
CA LYS A 472 -33.85 -6.30 23.05
C LYS A 472 -33.39 -7.77 23.02
N ASP A 473 -32.31 -8.06 22.31
CA ASP A 473 -31.68 -9.37 22.21
C ASP A 473 -30.59 -9.51 23.27
N TYR A 474 -31.03 -9.82 24.48
CA TYR A 474 -30.17 -9.88 25.65
C TYR A 474 -29.25 -11.11 25.67
N ASP A 475 -29.62 -12.19 24.97
CA ASP A 475 -28.78 -13.39 24.91
C ASP A 475 -27.53 -13.12 24.04
N SER A 476 -27.71 -12.43 22.90
CA SER A 476 -26.60 -11.94 22.09
C SER A 476 -25.75 -10.92 22.84
N PHE A 477 -26.36 -10.00 23.58
CA PHE A 477 -25.64 -9.05 24.44
C PHE A 477 -24.70 -9.77 25.42
N ILE A 478 -25.20 -10.78 26.13
CA ILE A 478 -24.43 -11.62 27.06
C ILE A 478 -23.27 -12.32 26.37
N LYS A 479 -23.49 -12.85 25.16
CA LYS A 479 -22.48 -13.56 24.38
C LYS A 479 -21.36 -12.64 23.88
N ILE A 480 -21.71 -11.47 23.35
CA ILE A 480 -20.77 -10.43 22.94
C ILE A 480 -19.97 -9.96 24.14
N ALA A 481 -20.63 -9.68 25.26
CA ALA A 481 -19.99 -9.33 26.52
C ALA A 481 -18.99 -10.41 27.00
N LYS A 482 -19.35 -11.70 26.86
CA LYS A 482 -18.49 -12.85 27.21
C LYS A 482 -17.25 -13.00 26.33
N SER A 483 -17.26 -12.47 25.12
CA SER A 483 -16.20 -12.66 24.13
C SER A 483 -14.92 -11.86 24.40
N ARG A 484 -14.95 -10.85 25.28
CA ARG A 484 -13.81 -9.94 25.53
C ARG A 484 -13.36 -9.97 26.98
N TYR A 485 -12.25 -10.65 27.24
CA TYR A 485 -11.76 -10.90 28.60
C TYR A 485 -10.76 -9.85 29.12
N ASP A 486 -10.03 -9.18 28.22
CA ASP A 486 -8.94 -8.27 28.59
C ASP A 486 -9.26 -6.84 28.14
N LEU A 487 -9.34 -5.93 29.11
CA LEU A 487 -9.68 -4.53 28.93
C LEU A 487 -8.71 -3.73 29.80
N ASP A 488 -7.84 -2.98 29.15
CA ASP A 488 -6.98 -2.00 29.78
C ASP A 488 -7.81 -0.94 30.53
N ILE A 489 -7.15 -0.12 31.35
CA ILE A 489 -7.82 0.86 32.22
C ILE A 489 -8.74 1.82 31.42
N THR A 490 -8.34 2.26 30.23
CA THR A 490 -9.12 3.18 29.39
C THR A 490 -10.36 2.51 28.82
N ALA A 491 -10.24 1.27 28.36
CA ALA A 491 -11.38 0.50 27.87
C ALA A 491 -12.36 0.14 29.01
N ARG A 492 -11.84 -0.11 30.22
CA ARG A 492 -12.66 -0.32 31.42
C ARG A 492 -13.44 0.95 31.82
N GLU A 493 -12.84 2.13 31.72
CA GLU A 493 -13.55 3.39 31.98
C GLU A 493 -14.70 3.62 31.00
N LYS A 494 -14.46 3.40 29.70
CA LYS A 494 -15.49 3.53 28.67
C LYS A 494 -16.65 2.56 28.88
N ILE A 495 -16.36 1.32 29.28
CA ILE A 495 -17.40 0.34 29.61
C ILE A 495 -18.19 0.74 30.85
N ALA A 496 -17.53 1.25 31.89
CA ALA A 496 -18.23 1.74 33.08
C ALA A 496 -19.18 2.90 32.72
N TYR A 497 -18.72 3.83 31.88
CA TYR A 497 -19.55 4.92 31.37
C TYR A 497 -20.74 4.41 30.55
N TYR A 498 -20.47 3.48 29.62
CA TYR A 498 -21.49 2.83 28.79
C TYR A 498 -22.60 2.18 29.64
N VAL A 499 -22.21 1.40 30.66
CA VAL A 499 -23.14 0.75 31.58
C VAL A 499 -23.96 1.78 32.36
N ASN A 500 -23.35 2.87 32.79
CA ASN A 500 -24.05 3.92 33.52
C ASN A 500 -25.10 4.63 32.65
N GLU A 501 -24.76 4.98 31.41
CA GLU A 501 -25.69 5.59 30.44
C GLU A 501 -26.86 4.66 30.10
N HIS A 502 -26.59 3.36 29.93
CA HIS A 502 -27.59 2.37 29.54
C HIS A 502 -28.23 1.64 30.74
N SER A 503 -27.94 2.09 31.96
CA SER A 503 -28.37 1.44 33.21
C SER A 503 -29.89 1.27 33.28
N GLY A 504 -30.66 2.25 32.79
CA GLY A 504 -32.12 2.18 32.74
C GLY A 504 -32.66 1.07 31.82
N ALA A 505 -32.09 0.91 30.62
CA ALA A 505 -32.50 -0.12 29.66
C ALA A 505 -32.05 -1.53 30.08
N LEU A 506 -30.96 -1.62 30.83
CA LEU A 506 -30.38 -2.86 31.31
C LEU A 506 -30.97 -3.29 32.67
N ARG A 507 -31.53 -2.38 33.47
CA ARG A 507 -31.95 -2.58 34.88
C ARG A 507 -32.69 -3.89 35.16
N ASP A 508 -33.84 -4.10 34.51
CA ASP A 508 -34.70 -5.27 34.75
C ASP A 508 -34.06 -6.58 34.29
N ARG A 509 -33.21 -6.52 33.25
CA ARG A 509 -32.49 -7.67 32.73
C ARG A 509 -31.20 -7.98 33.49
N ILE A 510 -30.48 -6.98 34.01
CA ILE A 510 -29.35 -7.21 34.92
C ILE A 510 -29.87 -7.88 36.20
N LEU A 511 -30.98 -7.40 36.75
CA LEU A 511 -31.63 -8.02 37.91
C LEU A 511 -32.05 -9.48 37.62
N LYS A 512 -32.62 -9.75 36.45
CA LYS A 512 -33.03 -11.10 36.03
C LYS A 512 -31.83 -12.03 35.70
N MET A 513 -30.82 -11.54 34.98
CA MET A 513 -29.56 -12.25 34.72
C MET A 513 -28.86 -12.63 36.02
N MET A 514 -28.82 -11.71 36.99
CA MET A 514 -28.30 -12.00 38.30
C MET A 514 -29.16 -13.09 38.96
N GLN A 515 -30.48 -13.06 38.93
CA GLN A 515 -31.29 -14.12 39.54
C GLN A 515 -31.11 -15.50 38.89
N ASP A 516 -30.99 -15.57 37.56
CA ASP A 516 -30.88 -16.83 36.80
C ASP A 516 -29.43 -17.39 36.79
N GLU A 517 -28.42 -16.54 36.60
CA GLU A 517 -27.00 -16.93 36.60
C GLU A 517 -26.37 -16.92 38.00
N LEU A 518 -26.95 -16.36 39.08
CA LEU A 518 -26.38 -16.42 40.46
C LEU A 518 -26.51 -17.78 41.17
N ARG A 519 -27.14 -18.80 40.58
CA ARG A 519 -27.16 -20.15 41.18
C ARG A 519 -25.76 -20.78 41.35
N PRO A 520 -24.81 -20.66 40.41
CA PRO A 520 -23.43 -21.14 40.60
C PRO A 520 -22.52 -20.13 41.29
N PHE A 521 -22.87 -18.84 41.33
CA PHE A 521 -22.06 -17.84 42.02
C PHE A 521 -22.21 -17.90 43.53
N ARG A 522 -23.15 -18.62 44.14
CA ARG A 522 -23.24 -18.65 45.61
C ARG A 522 -22.11 -19.41 46.33
N ASN A 523 -21.26 -20.20 45.65
CA ASN A 523 -20.36 -21.13 46.36
C ASN A 523 -18.95 -21.43 45.80
N THR A 524 -18.38 -20.66 44.87
CA THR A 524 -17.09 -21.02 44.25
C THR A 524 -15.96 -20.03 44.50
N LYS A 525 -14.89 -20.50 45.18
CA LYS A 525 -13.51 -20.01 45.06
C LYS A 525 -13.02 -20.25 43.63
N LEU A 526 -13.48 -19.48 42.64
CA LEU A 526 -13.00 -19.61 41.27
C LEU A 526 -12.16 -18.38 40.92
N LYS A 527 -10.94 -18.64 40.42
CA LYS A 527 -10.14 -17.70 39.63
C LYS A 527 -10.98 -17.30 38.41
N PHE A 528 -11.71 -16.20 38.48
CA PHE A 528 -12.60 -15.79 37.39
C PHE A 528 -11.85 -14.94 36.37
N GLN A 529 -11.67 -15.48 35.16
CA GLN A 529 -11.60 -14.68 33.93
C GLN A 529 -13.05 -14.30 33.56
N ALA A 530 -13.70 -13.44 34.34
CA ALA A 530 -15.00 -12.89 33.95
C ALA A 530 -14.76 -11.62 33.11
N PRO A 531 -15.49 -11.43 32.00
CA PRO A 531 -15.38 -10.21 31.21
C PRO A 531 -15.73 -8.98 32.05
N TYR A 532 -14.95 -7.91 31.92
CA TYR A 532 -15.11 -6.73 32.76
C TYR A 532 -16.50 -6.07 32.69
N LEU A 533 -17.20 -6.17 31.56
CA LEU A 533 -18.57 -5.67 31.42
C LEU A 533 -19.53 -6.29 32.46
N TYR A 534 -19.35 -7.57 32.83
CA TYR A 534 -20.12 -8.19 33.91
C TYR A 534 -19.80 -7.58 35.27
N LEU A 535 -18.51 -7.29 35.51
CA LEU A 535 -18.08 -6.61 36.72
C LEU A 535 -18.69 -5.21 36.77
N ALA A 536 -18.58 -4.41 35.70
CA ALA A 536 -19.18 -3.07 35.59
C ALA A 536 -20.71 -3.08 35.84
N LEU A 537 -21.44 -4.04 35.27
CA LEU A 537 -22.87 -4.24 35.54
C LEU A 537 -23.13 -4.50 37.02
N SER A 538 -22.34 -5.36 37.66
CA SER A 538 -22.46 -5.63 39.10
C SER A 538 -22.08 -4.42 39.96
N LEU A 539 -21.08 -3.64 39.56
CA LEU A 539 -20.65 -2.42 40.24
C LEU A 539 -21.76 -1.35 40.20
N SER A 540 -22.42 -1.19 39.04
CA SER A 540 -23.49 -0.20 38.85
C SER A 540 -24.70 -0.40 39.76
N ILE A 541 -25.12 -1.66 40.00
CA ILE A 541 -26.23 -1.95 40.92
C ILE A 541 -25.82 -1.71 42.37
N ASN A 542 -24.58 -2.09 42.70
CA ASN A 542 -24.07 -2.01 44.07
C ASN A 542 -23.72 -0.58 44.49
N ALA A 543 -23.57 0.35 43.53
CA ALA A 543 -23.24 1.74 43.77
C ALA A 543 -24.17 2.44 44.76
N ASP A 544 -25.47 2.23 44.62
CA ASP A 544 -26.46 2.80 45.54
C ASP A 544 -26.95 1.80 46.58
N ALA A 545 -27.02 0.52 46.24
CA ALA A 545 -27.67 -0.48 47.07
C ALA A 545 -26.84 -0.90 48.29
N LEU A 546 -25.53 -1.12 48.12
CA LEU A 546 -24.68 -1.60 49.22
C LEU A 546 -24.47 -0.52 50.30
N PRO A 547 -24.05 0.72 49.99
CA PRO A 547 -23.89 1.76 51.00
C PRO A 547 -25.16 1.97 51.82
N LYS A 548 -26.33 2.05 51.15
CA LYS A 548 -27.63 2.20 51.83
C LYS A 548 -27.94 0.99 52.73
N SER A 549 -27.73 -0.24 52.26
CA SER A 549 -28.03 -1.45 53.04
C SER A 549 -27.08 -1.64 54.24
N ILE A 550 -25.87 -1.09 54.16
CA ILE A 550 -24.90 -1.06 55.28
C ILE A 550 -25.33 -0.01 56.32
N ILE A 551 -25.85 1.12 55.86
CA ILE A 551 -26.22 2.27 56.69
C ILE A 551 -27.58 2.07 57.41
N TYR A 552 -28.60 1.55 56.72
CA TYR A 552 -29.95 1.37 57.26
C TYR A 552 -30.05 -0.01 57.97
N LYS A 553 -30.00 0.03 59.31
CA LYS A 553 -29.73 -1.10 60.22
C LYS A 553 -30.85 -2.15 60.32
N ASN A 554 -31.02 -2.99 59.31
CA ASN A 554 -31.66 -4.30 59.51
C ASN A 554 -30.56 -5.40 59.57
N PRO A 555 -30.42 -6.13 60.71
CA PRO A 555 -29.29 -7.04 60.94
C PRO A 555 -29.07 -8.07 59.83
N GLU A 556 -30.15 -8.67 59.30
CA GLU A 556 -30.05 -9.69 58.26
C GLU A 556 -29.60 -9.09 56.91
N THR A 557 -30.07 -7.89 56.57
CA THR A 557 -29.70 -7.23 55.32
C THR A 557 -28.30 -6.64 55.36
N THR A 558 -27.87 -6.14 56.51
CA THR A 558 -26.54 -5.55 56.69
C THR A 558 -25.44 -6.61 56.62
N GLU A 559 -25.62 -7.79 57.24
CA GLU A 559 -24.65 -8.89 57.12
C GLU A 559 -24.50 -9.37 55.67
N LEU A 560 -25.62 -9.48 54.94
CA LEU A 560 -25.60 -9.85 53.52
C LEU A 560 -24.90 -8.79 52.65
N ALA A 561 -25.11 -7.51 52.95
CA ALA A 561 -24.46 -6.41 52.26
C ALA A 561 -22.94 -6.39 52.48
N ILE A 562 -22.47 -6.59 53.72
CA ILE A 562 -21.04 -6.67 54.05
C ILE A 562 -20.37 -7.87 53.35
N LYS A 563 -21.03 -9.04 53.33
CA LYS A 563 -20.55 -10.21 52.57
C LYS A 563 -20.42 -9.92 51.08
N SER A 564 -21.39 -9.21 50.51
CA SER A 564 -21.39 -8.82 49.09
C SER A 564 -20.29 -7.81 48.77
N ALA A 565 -20.10 -6.80 49.62
CA ALA A 565 -19.01 -5.83 49.50
C ALA A 565 -17.62 -6.47 49.56
N THR A 566 -17.40 -7.38 50.52
CA THR A 566 -16.13 -8.14 50.65
C THR A 566 -15.85 -8.98 49.41
N ARG A 567 -16.90 -9.53 48.79
CA ARG A 567 -16.77 -10.33 47.58
C ARG A 567 -16.42 -9.50 46.36
N LEU A 568 -17.04 -8.34 46.21
CA LEU A 568 -16.74 -7.37 45.17
C LEU A 568 -15.28 -6.90 45.27
N ALA A 569 -14.80 -6.65 46.49
CA ALA A 569 -13.39 -6.36 46.74
C ALA A 569 -12.45 -7.49 46.28
N HIS A 570 -12.81 -8.75 46.53
CA HIS A 570 -12.04 -9.90 46.03
C HIS A 570 -12.01 -10.01 44.49
N GLN A 571 -13.03 -9.53 43.79
CA GLN A 571 -13.05 -9.52 42.32
C GLN A 571 -12.12 -8.44 41.77
N LEU A 572 -12.07 -7.28 42.43
CA LEU A 572 -11.22 -6.16 42.04
C LEU A 572 -9.74 -6.35 42.46
N ALA A 573 -9.48 -7.20 43.46
CA ALA A 573 -8.14 -7.47 43.98
C ALA A 573 -7.14 -8.01 42.95
N ASN A 574 -7.61 -8.65 41.87
CA ASN A 574 -6.74 -9.21 40.82
C ASN A 574 -6.41 -8.20 39.71
N LEU A 575 -6.96 -6.98 39.75
CA LEU A 575 -6.65 -5.93 38.78
C LEU A 575 -5.29 -5.31 39.11
N LYS A 576 -4.59 -4.82 38.08
CA LYS A 576 -3.32 -4.09 38.29
C LYS A 576 -3.54 -2.71 38.92
N GLU A 577 -4.57 -2.02 38.45
CA GLU A 577 -4.96 -0.65 38.86
C GLU A 577 -6.48 -0.51 38.78
N LEU A 578 -7.05 0.47 39.48
CA LEU A 578 -8.47 0.80 39.42
C LEU A 578 -8.75 2.04 38.57
N THR A 579 -9.88 2.03 37.88
CA THR A 579 -10.46 3.19 37.20
C THR A 579 -11.03 4.20 38.19
N SER A 580 -11.25 5.44 37.74
CA SER A 580 -11.91 6.49 38.53
C SER A 580 -13.28 6.05 39.08
N TYR A 581 -14.09 5.36 38.28
CA TYR A 581 -15.40 4.84 38.66
C TYR A 581 -15.32 3.74 39.73
N GLU A 582 -14.43 2.76 39.56
CA GLU A 582 -14.23 1.68 40.54
C GLU A 582 -13.74 2.21 41.89
N THR A 583 -12.79 3.15 41.85
CA THR A 583 -12.24 3.80 43.06
C THR A 583 -13.32 4.57 43.81
N SER A 584 -14.15 5.35 43.10
CA SER A 584 -15.27 6.09 43.70
C SER A 584 -16.26 5.14 44.40
N LEU A 585 -16.62 4.04 43.75
CA LEU A 585 -17.52 3.04 44.31
C LEU A 585 -16.96 2.39 45.59
N ILE A 586 -15.70 1.96 45.55
CA ILE A 586 -15.03 1.33 46.70
C ILE A 586 -14.96 2.31 47.87
N ASN A 587 -14.61 3.57 47.60
CA ASN A 587 -14.57 4.61 48.63
C ASN A 587 -15.95 4.83 49.26
N ASN A 588 -17.03 4.86 48.47
CA ASN A 588 -18.40 4.94 49.00
C ASN A 588 -18.77 3.76 49.90
N ILE A 589 -18.34 2.55 49.56
CA ILE A 589 -18.54 1.36 50.40
C ILE A 589 -17.73 1.46 51.70
N ILE A 590 -16.47 1.88 51.62
CA ILE A 590 -15.59 2.05 52.79
C ILE A 590 -16.17 3.12 53.74
N PHE A 591 -16.60 4.26 53.20
CA PHE A 591 -17.23 5.31 53.98
C PHE A 591 -18.55 4.85 54.62
N ALA A 592 -19.37 4.08 53.92
CA ALA A 592 -20.56 3.48 54.50
C ALA A 592 -20.24 2.51 55.65
N LEU A 593 -19.16 1.72 55.54
CA LEU A 593 -18.68 0.86 56.61
C LEU A 593 -18.17 1.67 57.81
N PHE A 594 -17.49 2.79 57.59
CA PHE A 594 -17.08 3.70 58.67
C PHE A 594 -18.29 4.34 59.37
N VAL A 595 -19.27 4.84 58.61
CA VAL A 595 -20.53 5.38 59.17
C VAL A 595 -21.28 4.32 59.98
N GLY A 596 -21.25 3.06 59.53
CA GLY A 596 -21.86 1.91 60.20
C GLY A 596 -21.04 1.28 61.33
N GLU A 597 -19.85 1.81 61.66
CA GLU A 597 -18.90 1.27 62.66
C GLU A 597 -18.35 -0.14 62.36
N TYR A 598 -18.35 -0.56 61.11
CA TYR A 598 -17.81 -1.84 60.65
C TYR A 598 -16.33 -1.73 60.28
N TYR A 599 -15.50 -1.12 61.15
CA TYR A 599 -14.10 -0.76 60.88
C TYR A 599 -13.23 -1.95 60.45
N GLN A 600 -13.37 -3.09 61.13
CA GLN A 600 -12.62 -4.32 60.81
C GLN A 600 -12.91 -4.83 59.39
N HIS A 601 -14.14 -4.66 58.90
CA HIS A 601 -14.49 -5.00 57.52
C HIS A 601 -13.95 -3.96 56.52
N ALA A 602 -13.96 -2.67 56.88
CA ALA A 602 -13.37 -1.61 56.07
C ALA A 602 -11.85 -1.81 55.87
N PHE A 603 -11.09 -2.08 56.94
CA PHE A 603 -9.65 -2.35 56.84
C PHE A 603 -9.33 -3.59 56.00
N LYS A 604 -10.14 -4.64 56.13
CA LYS A 604 -10.01 -5.85 55.31
C LYS A 604 -10.17 -5.54 53.81
N ILE A 605 -11.15 -4.72 53.44
CA ILE A 605 -11.39 -4.31 52.05
C ILE A 605 -10.23 -3.43 51.54
N ILE A 606 -9.78 -2.44 52.33
CA ILE A 606 -8.65 -1.56 51.99
C ILE A 606 -7.37 -2.39 51.74
N GLY A 607 -7.13 -3.44 52.54
CA GLY A 607 -5.97 -4.31 52.37
C GLY A 607 -6.05 -5.29 51.19
N MET A 608 -7.21 -5.48 50.57
CA MET A 608 -7.41 -6.43 49.47
C MET A 608 -7.26 -5.78 48.09
N ILE A 609 -7.52 -4.49 47.96
CA ILE A 609 -7.70 -3.80 46.69
C ILE A 609 -6.43 -3.03 46.30
N PRO A 610 -6.07 -2.96 45.00
CA PRO A 610 -4.92 -2.19 44.51
C PRO A 610 -5.22 -0.68 44.46
N LEU A 611 -5.45 -0.06 45.63
CA LEU A 611 -5.54 1.40 45.75
C LEU A 611 -4.15 2.03 45.64
N HIS A 612 -4.10 3.30 45.19
CA HIS A 612 -2.87 4.08 45.25
C HIS A 612 -2.36 4.16 46.70
N GLU A 613 -1.04 4.11 46.91
CA GLU A 613 -0.45 4.01 48.26
C GLU A 613 -0.91 5.15 49.18
N THR A 614 -1.02 6.37 48.64
CA THR A 614 -1.51 7.54 49.37
C THR A 614 -2.96 7.39 49.82
N ASP A 615 -3.84 6.88 48.95
CA ASP A 615 -5.27 6.74 49.25
C ASP A 615 -5.51 5.65 50.29
N SER A 616 -4.81 4.52 50.13
CA SER A 616 -4.82 3.42 51.11
C SER A 616 -4.31 3.88 52.48
N TYR A 617 -3.24 4.68 52.51
CA TYR A 617 -2.68 5.25 53.72
C TYR A 617 -3.66 6.21 54.41
N LEU A 618 -4.25 7.15 53.67
CA LEU A 618 -5.24 8.09 54.20
C LEU A 618 -6.49 7.39 54.74
N LEU A 619 -7.03 6.41 54.02
CA LEU A 619 -8.22 5.66 54.47
C LEU A 619 -7.94 4.84 55.74
N ARG A 620 -6.71 4.31 55.90
CA ARG A 620 -6.29 3.60 57.12
C ARG A 620 -6.17 4.54 58.32
N ILE A 621 -5.60 5.72 58.12
CA ILE A 621 -5.51 6.75 59.17
C ILE A 621 -6.90 7.21 59.58
N LEU A 622 -7.76 7.53 58.61
CA LEU A 622 -9.15 7.95 58.86
C LEU A 622 -9.93 6.89 59.63
N GLY A 623 -9.86 5.63 59.20
CA GLY A 623 -10.52 4.52 59.90
C GLY A 623 -9.99 4.32 61.32
N SER A 624 -8.66 4.43 61.52
CA SER A 624 -8.04 4.27 62.84
C SER A 624 -8.40 5.42 63.79
N TYR A 625 -8.50 6.64 63.25
CA TYR A 625 -8.98 7.81 64.00
C TYR A 625 -10.41 7.60 64.48
N LEU A 626 -11.31 7.20 63.58
CA LEU A 626 -12.72 6.90 63.88
C LEU A 626 -12.92 5.71 64.85
N GLU A 627 -12.07 4.69 64.82
CA GLU A 627 -12.12 3.54 65.74
C GLU A 627 -11.58 3.89 67.14
N SER A 628 -10.58 4.76 67.23
CA SER A 628 -9.80 4.99 68.46
C SER A 628 -10.54 5.75 69.57
N ASN A 629 -11.50 6.63 69.23
CA ASN A 629 -12.13 7.57 70.18
C ASN A 629 -11.12 8.35 71.06
N GLN A 630 -9.86 8.51 70.62
CA GLN A 630 -8.79 9.18 71.39
C GLN A 630 -8.85 10.71 71.24
N GLU A 631 -8.29 11.44 72.21
CA GLU A 631 -8.14 12.89 72.13
C GLU A 631 -7.26 13.30 70.93
N GLU A 632 -7.72 14.34 70.23
CA GLU A 632 -7.22 14.79 68.93
C GLU A 632 -5.70 15.00 68.87
N LYS A 633 -5.10 15.56 69.93
CA LYS A 633 -3.67 15.85 70.00
C LYS A 633 -2.79 14.61 70.10
N ASP A 634 -3.27 13.56 70.75
CA ASP A 634 -2.48 12.36 71.01
C ASP A 634 -2.41 11.45 69.78
N PHE A 635 -3.46 11.44 68.96
CA PHE A 635 -3.51 10.63 67.75
C PHE A 635 -2.55 11.15 66.67
N PHE A 636 -2.66 12.42 66.28
CA PHE A 636 -1.87 12.98 65.16
C PHE A 636 -0.37 13.17 65.47
N SER A 637 0.02 13.14 66.75
CA SER A 637 1.44 13.12 67.17
C SER A 637 2.24 11.96 66.55
N LYS A 638 1.57 10.85 66.19
CA LYS A 638 2.16 9.65 65.61
C LYS A 638 2.16 9.61 64.09
N TRP A 639 1.33 10.41 63.42
CA TRP A 639 1.04 10.29 61.97
C TRP A 639 1.42 11.54 61.15
N GLY A 640 1.81 12.63 61.81
CA GLY A 640 2.25 13.88 61.18
C GLY A 640 1.17 14.95 61.13
N THR A 641 1.53 16.21 61.38
CA THR A 641 0.60 17.36 61.49
C THR A 641 0.00 17.80 60.15
N GLU A 642 0.66 17.49 59.03
CA GLU A 642 0.22 17.88 57.68
C GLU A 642 -1.07 17.14 57.22
N LEU A 643 -1.37 15.99 57.84
CA LEU A 643 -2.56 15.19 57.55
C LEU A 643 -3.72 15.45 58.52
N GLN A 644 -3.52 16.32 59.51
CA GLN A 644 -4.50 16.60 60.57
C GLN A 644 -5.78 17.22 60.01
N GLU A 645 -5.69 18.36 59.33
CA GLU A 645 -6.86 19.07 58.79
C GLU A 645 -7.67 18.24 57.79
N PRO A 646 -7.07 17.53 56.80
CA PRO A 646 -7.84 16.73 55.84
C PRO A 646 -8.57 15.54 56.47
N ILE A 647 -7.94 14.83 57.41
CA ILE A 647 -8.55 13.67 58.08
C ILE A 647 -9.68 14.12 59.00
N GLN A 648 -9.52 15.24 59.70
CA GLN A 648 -10.56 15.81 60.56
C GLN A 648 -11.79 16.21 59.77
N LEU A 649 -11.62 16.96 58.68
CA LEU A 649 -12.74 17.40 57.84
C LEU A 649 -13.55 16.20 57.30
N LEU A 650 -12.86 15.14 56.87
CA LEU A 650 -13.51 13.91 56.42
C LEU A 650 -14.20 13.17 57.57
N ALA A 651 -13.56 13.06 58.73
CA ALA A 651 -14.14 12.43 59.91
C ALA A 651 -15.41 13.15 60.40
N GLU A 652 -15.37 14.49 60.48
CA GLU A 652 -16.52 15.33 60.83
C GLU A 652 -17.69 15.10 59.86
N THR A 653 -17.41 15.06 58.55
CA THR A 653 -18.43 14.80 57.52
C THR A 653 -19.09 13.43 57.70
N LEU A 654 -18.30 12.39 57.98
CA LEU A 654 -18.82 11.03 58.21
C LEU A 654 -19.60 10.93 59.53
N LEU A 655 -19.13 11.58 60.60
CA LEU A 655 -19.81 11.62 61.90
C LEU A 655 -21.12 12.40 61.83
N ALA A 656 -21.17 13.53 61.11
CA ALA A 656 -22.39 14.29 60.86
C ALA A 656 -23.41 13.46 60.05
N THR A 657 -22.96 12.77 59.01
CA THR A 657 -23.81 11.84 58.24
C THR A 657 -24.37 10.75 59.14
N ARG A 658 -23.54 10.16 59.99
CA ARG A 658 -23.93 9.15 60.98
C ARG A 658 -24.96 9.67 61.99
N GLN A 659 -24.81 10.91 62.45
CA GLN A 659 -25.77 11.54 63.36
C GLN A 659 -27.12 11.76 62.67
N ASN A 660 -27.11 12.32 61.45
CA ASN A 660 -28.33 12.51 60.66
C ASN A 660 -29.09 11.19 60.43
N ILE A 661 -28.38 10.07 60.19
CA ILE A 661 -29.01 8.75 60.05
C ILE A 661 -29.63 8.26 61.36
N LYS A 662 -28.99 8.51 62.52
CA LYS A 662 -29.55 8.19 63.84
C LYS A 662 -30.80 9.00 64.18
N GLU A 663 -30.93 10.21 63.63
CA GLU A 663 -32.09 11.07 63.81
C GLU A 663 -33.27 10.68 62.88
N TRP A 664 -32.99 9.97 61.79
CA TRP A 664 -33.98 9.46 60.83
C TRP A 664 -34.48 8.03 61.13
N GLN A 665 -33.74 7.25 61.92
CA GLN A 665 -34.10 5.90 62.41
C GLN A 665 -34.87 5.99 63.72
#